data_AF-A0A9Q1QF32-F1
#
_entry.id   AF-A0A9Q1QF32-F1
#
_cell.length_a   1.000
_cell.length_b   1.000
_cell.length_c   1.000
_cell.angle_alpha   90.00
_cell.angle_beta   90.00
_cell.angle_gamma   90.00
#
_symmetry.space_group_name_H-M   'P 1'
#
loop_
_entity.id
_entity.type
_entity.pdbx_description
1 polymer ?
#
loop_
_entity_poly.entity_id
_entity_poly.type
_entity_poly.pdbx_seq_one_letter_code
_entity_poly.pdbx_strand_id
1 'polypeptide(L)'
;MYGGATHGSDSERTPLIGQRHNRDRLIFARTRSTSAPASVAARMAVSVPRRSVLLGVDVGTGSARAGLFDEKGKLLGFASSPIQIWKEGDCIEQSSTDIWNAVCTSVKSACSLANVDGKEVVGIGFAATCSLVAIDDDGSPVTVSWSGDSRRNVIVWMDHRAVKQAEKINASKSPVLLYCGGSVSPEMEPPKGHILNVVKGFEGDVERSSQRSPIKVYTVVSVLWKNIQIAVGWRMSHRPQLDGHLGIGLSDTQEIALPHKGDAIKLELLWVKENLKESWSMAFRWMDLSDWLSYRATGDDTRSLCTTVCKWTYLGHAHLEQLNEKDSRDMEACGWDDEFWEEIGLGDLIDGHHAKIGRSVAFPGHPLGSGLTPAAAKARNFELGLRAGTPVGTSLIDAHAGGVGVMESVPASDSKSGAADDEGICHRMVLVCGTSTCHMAVSRSKLFIPGVWGPFWSGIRVDNAFAAFVFSAMVPHYWLTEGGQSATGALLDYIVENHIAFPHFANRAASQGTTVFGLLNKMLESMVQERNSPFLSALTKDLHILPDFHGNRSPVGDPLSKGMVCGLTLDASEKQLALLYLATVQAIAYGTRHIVQHCNAHGHKVCLGSAIERVCENALSLLYVYQMPMLASIFSFVLSVMGSKIDTLIACGGLSKNSLYIQEHADIIGYPIYLPRENESVLLGAAILGAVAAKKFPSLHEAMKALSAPGQVIYPSKDPNVKKYHDAKYKIFRDLHEKQLSYRSIMAEALP
;
A
#
# COMPACT_ATOMS: atom_id res chain seq x y z
N MET A 1 18.19 43.21 26.51
CA MET A 1 18.82 44.18 27.43
C MET A 1 19.23 45.39 26.59
N TYR A 2 18.44 46.48 26.68
CA TYR A 2 18.81 47.80 27.26
C TYR A 2 19.83 48.57 26.42
N GLY A 3 19.64 49.82 25.96
CA GLY A 3 18.61 50.87 26.04
C GLY A 3 18.94 51.91 24.93
N GLY A 4 18.16 52.91 24.52
CA GLY A 4 17.16 53.72 25.22
C GLY A 4 17.68 55.17 25.32
N ALA A 5 17.16 56.11 24.52
CA ALA A 5 17.16 57.55 24.82
C ALA A 5 16.09 58.29 23.99
N THR A 6 15.44 59.26 24.63
CA THR A 6 14.11 59.84 24.40
C THR A 6 14.13 61.37 24.22
N HIS A 7 12.94 61.92 23.89
CA HIS A 7 12.46 63.34 23.91
C HIS A 7 12.55 64.13 22.58
N GLY A 8 11.55 64.87 22.09
CA GLY A 8 10.18 65.18 22.55
C GLY A 8 9.66 66.51 21.93
N SER A 9 8.34 66.58 21.62
CA SER A 9 7.43 67.76 21.38
C SER A 9 7.74 68.75 20.23
N ASP A 10 6.82 69.38 19.48
CA ASP A 10 5.37 69.63 19.61
C ASP A 10 4.72 70.20 18.30
N SER A 11 3.40 69.99 18.13
CA SER A 11 2.37 70.81 17.39
C SER A 11 2.45 70.94 15.82
N GLU A 12 1.39 70.98 14.98
CA GLU A 12 0.00 71.49 15.06
C GLU A 12 -1.02 70.82 14.06
N ARG A 13 -2.27 70.70 14.56
CA ARG A 13 -3.64 71.00 14.01
C ARG A 13 -4.23 70.46 12.67
N THR A 14 -5.38 69.80 12.87
CA THR A 14 -6.56 69.60 11.98
C THR A 14 -7.39 70.90 11.77
N PRO A 15 -8.40 70.93 10.86
CA PRO A 15 -9.79 70.76 11.35
C PRO A 15 -10.80 70.06 10.38
N LEU A 16 -11.87 69.53 11.01
CA LEU A 16 -13.15 69.05 10.46
C LEU A 16 -14.27 70.04 10.87
N ILE A 17 -15.20 70.44 9.98
CA ILE A 17 -16.60 70.93 10.22
C ILE A 17 -17.35 70.80 8.85
N GLY A 18 -18.63 70.45 8.67
CA GLY A 18 -19.79 70.18 9.54
C GLY A 18 -21.10 70.10 8.71
N GLN A 19 -22.14 69.47 9.27
CA GLN A 19 -23.48 69.19 8.72
C GLN A 19 -24.41 70.43 8.59
N ARG A 20 -25.52 70.31 7.82
CA ARG A 20 -26.89 70.72 8.27
C ARG A 20 -28.05 70.17 7.41
N HIS A 21 -29.13 69.80 8.11
CA HIS A 21 -30.48 69.41 7.66
C HIS A 21 -31.33 70.62 7.21
N ASN A 22 -32.34 70.38 6.35
CA ASN A 22 -33.71 70.85 6.63
C ASN A 22 -34.81 70.05 5.89
N ARG A 23 -35.96 69.90 6.56
CA ARG A 23 -37.21 69.23 6.14
C ARG A 23 -38.09 70.18 5.33
N ASP A 24 -38.98 69.63 4.49
CA ASP A 24 -40.39 70.07 4.42
C ASP A 24 -41.34 69.02 3.81
N ARG A 25 -42.55 68.99 4.36
CA ARG A 25 -43.69 68.08 4.12
C ARG A 25 -44.61 68.60 3.02
N LEU A 26 -45.34 67.71 2.32
CA LEU A 26 -46.80 67.84 2.10
C LEU A 26 -47.45 66.53 1.61
N ILE A 27 -48.72 66.36 1.97
CA ILE A 27 -49.54 65.14 2.01
C ILE A 27 -50.74 65.33 1.05
N PHE A 28 -51.15 64.31 0.27
CA PHE A 28 -52.50 63.68 0.25
C PHE A 28 -52.78 62.84 -1.02
N ALA A 29 -53.79 61.97 -0.88
CA ALA A 29 -54.01 60.66 -1.48
C ALA A 29 -54.80 60.59 -2.80
N ARG A 30 -54.83 59.34 -3.32
CA ARG A 30 -55.85 58.64 -4.16
C ARG A 30 -55.80 58.84 -5.68
N THR A 31 -55.53 57.76 -6.42
CA THR A 31 -56.57 56.85 -6.97
C THR A 31 -55.96 55.56 -7.54
N ARG A 32 -56.62 54.43 -7.30
CA ARG A 32 -56.39 53.14 -7.96
C ARG A 32 -56.90 53.21 -9.40
N SER A 33 -56.12 52.66 -10.35
CA SER A 33 -56.62 52.18 -11.64
C SER A 33 -55.90 50.87 -11.98
N THR A 34 -56.69 49.88 -12.35
CA THR A 34 -56.36 48.46 -12.57
C THR A 34 -56.28 48.13 -14.06
N SER A 35 -55.61 46.99 -14.35
CA SER A 35 -55.61 46.17 -15.59
C SER A 35 -54.65 46.63 -16.71
N ALA A 36 -53.85 45.80 -17.40
CA ALA A 36 -53.47 44.38 -17.39
C ALA A 36 -52.23 44.22 -18.36
N PRO A 37 -51.81 43.02 -18.81
CA PRO A 37 -50.68 42.25 -18.28
C PRO A 37 -49.44 42.23 -19.20
N ALA A 38 -48.24 42.19 -18.62
CA ALA A 38 -47.02 41.85 -19.35
C ALA A 38 -46.74 40.34 -19.18
N SER A 39 -46.68 39.66 -20.32
CA SER A 39 -46.49 38.24 -20.51
C SER A 39 -45.22 37.69 -19.84
N VAL A 40 -45.40 36.52 -19.25
CA VAL A 40 -44.38 35.62 -18.71
C VAL A 40 -43.30 35.32 -19.76
N ALA A 41 -42.07 35.77 -19.50
CA ALA A 41 -40.87 35.15 -20.04
C ALA A 41 -40.18 34.39 -18.92
N ALA A 42 -40.68 33.19 -18.62
CA ALA A 42 -39.95 32.23 -17.83
C ALA A 42 -38.70 31.84 -18.62
N ARG A 43 -37.55 32.43 -18.27
CA ARG A 43 -36.26 31.89 -18.65
C ARG A 43 -36.19 30.48 -18.07
N MET A 44 -36.44 29.48 -18.90
CA MET A 44 -36.04 28.11 -18.59
C MET A 44 -34.52 28.14 -18.45
N ALA A 45 -34.05 28.17 -17.21
CA ALA A 45 -32.68 27.80 -16.90
C ALA A 45 -32.54 26.36 -17.38
N VAL A 46 -31.92 26.18 -18.55
CA VAL A 46 -31.44 24.89 -18.99
C VAL A 46 -30.53 24.40 -17.87
N SER A 47 -30.99 23.41 -17.11
CA SER A 47 -30.17 22.78 -16.09
C SER A 47 -29.02 22.10 -16.82
N VAL A 48 -27.87 22.76 -16.86
CA VAL A 48 -26.62 22.10 -17.24
C VAL A 48 -26.53 20.85 -16.35
N PRO A 49 -26.38 19.64 -16.91
CA PRO A 49 -26.23 18.43 -16.12
C PRO A 49 -25.12 18.69 -15.10
N ARG A 50 -25.43 18.63 -13.81
CA ARG A 50 -24.42 18.83 -12.77
C ARG A 50 -23.36 17.75 -12.94
N ARG A 51 -22.11 18.17 -13.10
CA ARG A 51 -20.99 17.25 -13.23
C ARG A 51 -20.91 16.44 -11.94
N SER A 52 -20.83 15.12 -12.05
CA SER A 52 -20.53 14.26 -10.90
C SER A 52 -19.01 14.21 -10.74
N VAL A 53 -18.50 14.67 -9.60
CA VAL A 53 -17.07 14.74 -9.30
C VAL A 53 -16.76 13.89 -8.08
N LEU A 54 -15.69 13.10 -8.17
CA LEU A 54 -15.19 12.26 -7.09
C LEU A 54 -13.98 12.95 -6.44
N LEU A 55 -13.90 12.94 -5.11
CA LEU A 55 -12.78 13.51 -4.36
C LEU A 55 -11.95 12.39 -3.72
N GLY A 56 -10.66 12.36 -4.06
CA GLY A 56 -9.65 11.61 -3.33
C GLY A 56 -8.81 12.53 -2.45
N VAL A 57 -8.53 12.11 -1.23
CA VAL A 57 -7.61 12.78 -0.30
C VAL A 57 -6.48 11.81 0.06
N ASP A 58 -5.25 12.30 0.02
CA ASP A 58 -4.03 11.54 0.30
C ASP A 58 -3.17 12.32 1.29
N VAL A 59 -3.00 11.79 2.49
CA VAL A 59 -2.12 12.35 3.53
C VAL A 59 -0.83 11.55 3.58
N GLY A 60 0.21 12.08 2.93
CA GLY A 60 1.57 11.53 2.98
C GLY A 60 2.38 12.10 4.15
N THR A 61 3.64 11.69 4.27
CA THR A 61 4.54 12.13 5.34
C THR A 61 4.67 13.66 5.44
N GLY A 62 4.85 14.36 4.31
CA GLY A 62 5.16 15.80 4.29
C GLY A 62 4.01 16.73 3.90
N SER A 63 2.90 16.21 3.39
CA SER A 63 1.82 17.03 2.86
C SER A 63 0.50 16.27 2.74
N ALA A 64 -0.61 16.99 2.93
CA ALA A 64 -1.94 16.54 2.55
C ALA A 64 -2.23 16.97 1.11
N ARG A 65 -2.80 16.08 0.31
CA ARG A 65 -3.13 16.29 -1.10
C ARG A 65 -4.60 16.01 -1.34
N ALA A 66 -5.19 16.73 -2.30
CA ALA A 66 -6.55 16.51 -2.75
C ALA A 66 -6.61 16.48 -4.28
N GLY A 67 -7.34 15.51 -4.83
CA GLY A 67 -7.55 15.31 -6.26
C GLY A 67 -9.03 15.16 -6.59
N LEU A 68 -9.50 15.91 -7.57
CA LEU A 68 -10.86 15.84 -8.08
C LEU A 68 -10.87 15.06 -9.39
N PHE A 69 -11.75 14.07 -9.53
CA PHE A 69 -11.82 13.19 -10.70
C PHE A 69 -13.21 13.19 -11.31
N ASP A 70 -13.29 13.01 -12.63
CA ASP A 70 -14.56 12.68 -13.29
C ASP A 70 -14.88 11.18 -13.19
N GLU A 71 -16.07 10.78 -13.67
CA GLU A 71 -16.54 9.39 -13.67
C GLU A 71 -15.72 8.45 -14.58
N LYS A 72 -14.72 8.97 -15.31
CA LYS A 72 -13.77 8.18 -16.10
C LYS A 72 -12.38 8.14 -15.47
N GLY A 73 -12.22 8.68 -14.26
CA GLY A 73 -10.95 8.71 -13.53
C GLY A 73 -9.93 9.68 -14.11
N LYS A 74 -10.37 10.74 -14.81
CA LYS A 74 -9.49 11.83 -15.24
C LYS A 74 -9.40 12.89 -14.15
N LEU A 75 -8.18 13.26 -13.77
CA LEU A 75 -7.92 14.36 -12.83
C LEU A 75 -8.38 15.71 -13.42
N LEU A 76 -9.15 16.44 -12.62
CA LEU A 76 -9.78 17.73 -12.94
C LEU A 76 -9.10 18.90 -12.23
N GLY A 77 -8.62 18.66 -11.02
CA GLY A 77 -7.83 19.60 -10.25
C GLY A 77 -7.13 18.89 -9.11
N PHE A 78 -6.01 19.48 -8.72
CA PHE A 78 -5.10 18.97 -7.72
C PHE A 78 -4.59 20.13 -6.88
N ALA A 79 -4.42 19.90 -5.58
CA ALA A 79 -3.67 20.79 -4.71
C ALA A 79 -3.03 20.00 -3.57
N SER A 80 -2.01 20.61 -2.97
CA SER A 80 -1.26 20.07 -1.84
C SER A 80 -1.00 21.16 -0.82
N SER A 81 -0.97 20.80 0.46
CA SER A 81 -0.61 21.67 1.57
C SER A 81 0.38 20.95 2.48
N PRO A 82 1.47 21.61 2.91
CA PRO A 82 2.47 21.00 3.79
C PRO A 82 1.86 20.66 5.16
N ILE A 83 2.42 19.63 5.80
CA ILE A 83 2.09 19.21 7.16
C ILE A 83 3.31 19.41 8.05
N GLN A 84 3.09 19.88 9.27
CA GLN A 84 4.12 20.02 10.29
C GLN A 84 4.62 18.65 10.79
N ILE A 85 5.94 18.45 10.79
CA ILE A 85 6.61 17.28 11.37
C ILE A 85 7.58 17.74 12.44
N TRP A 86 7.60 17.04 13.58
CA TRP A 86 8.66 17.14 14.57
C TRP A 86 9.51 15.87 14.54
N LYS A 87 10.83 16.04 14.54
CA LYS A 87 11.79 14.93 14.55
C LYS A 87 12.83 15.17 15.64
N GLU A 88 12.84 14.30 16.64
CA GLU A 88 13.72 14.36 17.80
C GLU A 88 14.33 12.96 18.04
N GLY A 89 15.54 12.74 17.53
CA GLY A 89 16.16 11.40 17.53
C GLY A 89 15.33 10.40 16.71
N ASP A 90 14.95 9.30 17.36
CA ASP A 90 14.11 8.24 16.78
C ASP A 90 12.60 8.54 16.86
N CYS A 91 12.21 9.62 17.55
CA CYS A 91 10.82 10.05 17.68
C CYS A 91 10.43 10.99 16.53
N ILE A 92 9.39 10.63 15.79
CA ILE A 92 8.83 11.39 14.66
C ILE A 92 7.33 11.56 14.88
N GLU A 93 6.90 12.82 14.99
CA GLU A 93 5.57 13.18 15.46
C GLU A 93 4.88 14.18 14.52
N GLN A 94 3.55 14.12 14.50
CA GLN A 94 2.69 15.02 13.75
C GLN A 94 1.50 15.48 14.60
N SER A 95 0.71 16.41 14.04
CA SER A 95 -0.51 16.91 14.63
C SER A 95 -1.72 16.59 13.78
N SER A 96 -2.68 15.85 14.34
CA SER A 96 -3.94 15.53 13.67
C SER A 96 -4.72 16.79 13.27
N THR A 97 -4.73 17.82 14.13
CA THR A 97 -5.35 19.13 13.83
C THR A 97 -4.69 19.83 12.65
N ASP A 98 -3.36 19.85 12.58
CA ASP A 98 -2.61 20.43 11.47
C ASP A 98 -2.90 19.67 10.16
N ILE A 99 -2.89 18.34 10.22
CA ILE A 99 -3.24 17.46 9.10
C ILE A 99 -4.64 17.78 8.56
N TRP A 100 -5.65 17.89 9.42
CA TRP A 100 -7.02 18.22 8.98
C TRP A 100 -7.11 19.59 8.33
N ASN A 101 -6.39 20.58 8.86
CA ASN A 101 -6.32 21.91 8.26
C ASN A 101 -5.66 21.88 6.88
N ALA A 102 -4.59 21.11 6.72
CA ALA A 102 -3.90 20.91 5.45
C ALA A 102 -4.79 20.18 4.43
N VAL A 103 -5.56 19.18 4.86
CA VAL A 103 -6.58 18.51 4.04
C VAL A 103 -7.63 19.51 3.56
N CYS A 104 -8.22 20.30 4.48
CA CYS A 104 -9.25 21.29 4.13
C CYS A 104 -8.72 22.35 3.16
N THR A 105 -7.49 22.81 3.35
CA THR A 105 -6.83 23.78 2.47
C THR A 105 -6.62 23.20 1.08
N SER A 106 -6.16 21.94 0.99
CA SER A 106 -5.94 21.24 -0.27
C SER A 106 -7.24 21.00 -1.02
N VAL A 107 -8.30 20.54 -0.34
CA VAL A 107 -9.62 20.28 -0.95
C VAL A 107 -10.20 21.56 -1.56
N LYS A 108 -10.19 22.67 -0.82
CA LYS A 108 -10.69 23.96 -1.34
C LYS A 108 -9.88 24.47 -2.50
N SER A 109 -8.55 24.36 -2.41
CA SER A 109 -7.65 24.80 -3.48
C SER A 109 -7.87 23.96 -4.74
N ALA A 110 -8.01 22.63 -4.61
CA ALA A 110 -8.32 21.76 -5.74
C ALA A 110 -9.68 22.09 -6.37
N CYS A 111 -10.73 22.34 -5.56
CA CYS A 111 -12.05 22.76 -6.06
C CYS A 111 -11.99 24.10 -6.82
N SER A 112 -11.27 25.07 -6.26
CA SER A 112 -11.07 26.39 -6.88
C SER A 112 -10.33 26.28 -8.22
N LEU A 113 -9.21 25.53 -8.25
CA LEU A 113 -8.41 25.31 -9.46
C LEU A 113 -9.17 24.53 -10.54
N ALA A 114 -10.04 23.59 -10.15
CA ALA A 114 -10.88 22.81 -11.06
C ALA A 114 -12.16 23.55 -11.50
N ASN A 115 -12.47 24.70 -10.89
CA ASN A 115 -13.76 25.39 -11.01
C ASN A 115 -14.96 24.45 -10.75
N VAL A 116 -14.88 23.71 -9.64
CA VAL A 116 -15.89 22.75 -9.18
C VAL A 116 -16.59 23.31 -7.92
N ASP A 117 -17.92 23.43 -7.95
CA ASP A 117 -18.71 23.74 -6.76
C ASP A 117 -18.72 22.53 -5.82
N GLY A 118 -18.56 22.73 -4.51
CA GLY A 118 -18.58 21.64 -3.52
C GLY A 118 -19.86 20.77 -3.53
N LYS A 119 -20.95 21.22 -4.17
CA LYS A 119 -22.18 20.44 -4.41
C LYS A 119 -22.07 19.44 -5.56
N GLU A 120 -21.07 19.58 -6.43
CA GLU A 120 -20.76 18.65 -7.53
C GLU A 120 -19.94 17.45 -7.04
N VAL A 121 -19.32 17.55 -5.85
CA VAL A 121 -18.63 16.43 -5.22
C VAL A 121 -19.65 15.44 -4.67
N VAL A 122 -19.71 14.26 -5.30
CA VAL A 122 -20.71 13.22 -5.02
C VAL A 122 -20.21 12.10 -4.11
N GLY A 123 -18.90 12.00 -3.88
CA GLY A 123 -18.29 10.99 -3.03
C GLY A 123 -16.86 11.34 -2.67
N ILE A 124 -16.43 10.92 -1.47
CA ILE A 124 -15.11 11.21 -0.90
C ILE A 124 -14.47 9.92 -0.41
N GLY A 125 -13.19 9.73 -0.66
CA GLY A 125 -12.38 8.73 0.04
C GLY A 125 -11.08 9.32 0.56
N PHE A 126 -10.58 8.71 1.63
CA PHE A 126 -9.36 9.12 2.32
C PHE A 126 -8.34 7.99 2.26
N ALA A 127 -7.09 8.36 1.98
CA ALA A 127 -5.93 7.52 2.15
C ALA A 127 -4.85 8.29 2.94
N ALA A 128 -4.09 7.58 3.76
CA ALA A 128 -3.02 8.18 4.55
C ALA A 128 -1.90 7.18 4.85
N THR A 129 -0.76 7.69 5.31
CA THR A 129 0.26 6.85 5.96
C THR A 129 -0.35 6.08 7.12
N CYS A 130 0.17 4.87 7.40
CA CYS A 130 -0.27 4.04 8.53
C CYS A 130 0.30 4.55 9.87
N SER A 131 0.03 5.81 10.18
CA SER A 131 0.48 6.51 11.40
C SER A 131 -0.56 6.37 12.51
N LEU A 132 -0.15 6.37 13.78
CA LEU A 132 -1.04 6.19 14.91
C LEU A 132 -1.52 7.53 15.48
N VAL A 133 -2.83 7.70 15.62
CA VAL A 133 -3.47 8.89 16.20
C VAL A 133 -4.09 8.57 17.55
N ALA A 134 -3.87 9.45 18.53
CA ALA A 134 -4.44 9.39 19.87
C ALA A 134 -5.44 10.53 20.12
N ILE A 135 -6.66 10.21 20.54
CA ILE A 135 -7.69 11.20 20.89
C ILE A 135 -8.47 10.81 22.14
N ASP A 136 -9.03 11.83 22.81
CA ASP A 136 -9.90 11.71 23.98
C ASP A 136 -11.37 11.49 23.56
N ASP A 137 -12.27 11.35 24.53
CA ASP A 137 -13.69 11.03 24.35
C ASP A 137 -14.45 12.10 23.53
N ASP A 138 -14.09 13.37 23.73
CA ASP A 138 -14.58 14.55 23.03
C ASP A 138 -13.91 14.77 21.66
N GLY A 139 -12.94 13.92 21.30
CA GLY A 139 -12.17 13.98 20.07
C GLY A 139 -10.96 14.93 20.13
N SER A 140 -10.64 15.48 21.30
CA SER A 140 -9.46 16.32 21.50
C SER A 140 -8.16 15.52 21.38
N PRO A 141 -7.06 16.12 20.85
CA PRO A 141 -5.75 15.48 20.75
C PRO A 141 -5.17 15.06 22.12
N VAL A 142 -4.70 13.81 22.22
CA VAL A 142 -3.95 13.30 23.39
C VAL A 142 -2.47 13.18 23.05
N THR A 143 -1.58 13.78 23.84
CA THR A 143 -0.14 13.80 23.54
C THR A 143 0.45 12.39 23.46
N VAL A 144 1.25 12.12 22.43
CA VAL A 144 2.13 10.95 22.31
C VAL A 144 3.61 11.34 22.44
N SER A 145 3.87 12.58 22.85
CA SER A 145 5.20 13.17 22.99
C SER A 145 5.63 13.28 24.45
N TRP A 146 6.94 13.09 24.69
CA TRP A 146 7.60 13.42 25.96
C TRP A 146 7.50 14.90 26.34
N SER A 147 7.31 15.78 25.37
CA SER A 147 7.15 17.22 25.62
C SER A 147 5.84 17.56 26.35
N GLY A 148 4.87 16.64 26.38
CA GLY A 148 3.53 16.89 26.89
C GLY A 148 2.68 17.82 26.02
N ASP A 149 3.18 18.23 24.84
CA ASP A 149 2.43 19.07 23.91
C ASP A 149 1.30 18.27 23.26
N SER A 150 0.06 18.52 23.68
CA SER A 150 -1.13 17.82 23.17
C SER A 150 -1.32 17.94 21.65
N ARG A 151 -0.71 18.94 21.00
CA ARG A 151 -0.73 19.04 19.53
C ARG A 151 0.02 17.89 18.86
N ARG A 152 1.01 17.30 19.52
CA ARG A 152 1.79 16.16 19.04
C ARG A 152 1.09 14.87 19.46
N ASN A 153 0.01 14.53 18.75
CA ASN A 153 -0.86 13.39 19.05
C ASN A 153 -0.82 12.28 17.98
N VAL A 154 0.14 12.36 17.06
CA VAL A 154 0.33 11.38 15.99
C VAL A 154 1.76 10.84 16.04
N ILE A 155 1.91 9.53 16.19
CA ILE A 155 3.19 8.83 15.98
C ILE A 155 3.27 8.50 14.49
N VAL A 156 4.30 9.00 13.82
CA VAL A 156 4.44 8.86 12.36
C VAL A 156 4.96 7.46 12.03
N TRP A 157 4.53 6.88 10.92
CA TRP A 157 4.87 5.50 10.49
C TRP A 157 6.38 5.15 10.45
N MET A 158 7.26 6.15 10.37
CA MET A 158 8.72 5.99 10.34
C MET A 158 9.39 6.27 11.70
N ASP A 159 8.60 6.36 12.76
CA ASP A 159 9.08 6.48 14.13
C ASP A 159 9.65 5.14 14.63
N HIS A 160 10.84 5.18 15.24
CA HIS A 160 11.56 3.98 15.68
C HIS A 160 11.65 3.90 17.23
N ARG A 161 10.85 4.67 17.97
CA ARG A 161 10.91 4.68 19.45
C ARG A 161 10.61 3.31 20.07
N ALA A 162 9.88 2.45 19.36
CA ALA A 162 9.40 1.16 19.84
C ALA A 162 10.31 -0.04 19.50
N VAL A 163 11.59 0.19 19.18
CA VAL A 163 12.56 -0.88 18.86
C VAL A 163 12.65 -1.95 19.95
N LYS A 164 12.70 -1.57 21.23
CA LYS A 164 12.82 -2.53 22.34
C LYS A 164 11.59 -3.43 22.46
N GLN A 165 10.41 -2.87 22.22
CA GLN A 165 9.15 -3.61 22.18
C GLN A 165 9.17 -4.57 20.99
N ALA A 166 9.69 -4.14 19.83
CA ALA A 166 9.88 -4.98 18.65
C ALA A 166 10.78 -6.19 18.94
N GLU A 167 11.92 -5.96 19.58
CA GLU A 167 12.88 -7.01 19.94
C GLU A 167 12.28 -8.03 20.94
N LYS A 168 11.59 -7.53 21.97
CA LYS A 168 10.89 -8.37 22.96
C LYS A 168 9.88 -9.28 22.27
N ILE A 169 9.14 -8.73 21.33
CA ILE A 169 8.13 -9.45 20.54
C ILE A 169 8.79 -10.45 19.60
N ASN A 170 9.83 -10.07 18.86
CA ASN A 170 10.52 -11.00 17.97
C ASN A 170 11.13 -12.19 18.73
N ALA A 171 11.57 -11.99 19.98
CA ALA A 171 12.11 -13.05 20.82
C ALA A 171 11.08 -14.14 21.18
N SER A 172 9.78 -13.84 21.11
CA SER A 172 8.72 -14.80 21.44
C SER A 172 8.56 -15.92 20.41
N LYS A 173 9.03 -15.70 19.17
CA LYS A 173 8.87 -16.61 18.02
C LYS A 173 7.42 -16.99 17.77
N SER A 174 6.49 -16.09 18.07
CA SER A 174 5.07 -16.33 17.93
C SER A 174 4.65 -16.72 16.51
N PRO A 175 3.70 -17.67 16.34
CA PRO A 175 3.07 -17.99 15.05
C PRO A 175 2.60 -16.82 14.19
N VAL A 176 2.18 -15.72 14.84
CA VAL A 176 1.74 -14.48 14.20
C VAL A 176 2.83 -13.83 13.34
N LEU A 177 4.09 -14.01 13.71
CA LEU A 177 5.23 -13.45 12.96
C LEU A 177 5.30 -14.00 11.52
N LEU A 178 4.66 -15.15 11.23
CA LEU A 178 4.57 -15.69 9.86
C LEU A 178 3.85 -14.74 8.89
N TYR A 179 2.90 -13.93 9.36
CA TYR A 179 2.20 -12.94 8.51
C TYR A 179 3.03 -11.68 8.22
N CYS A 180 4.16 -11.51 8.91
CA CYS A 180 5.16 -10.47 8.64
C CYS A 180 6.46 -11.02 8.04
N GLY A 181 6.44 -12.26 7.53
CA GLY A 181 7.61 -12.86 6.91
C GLY A 181 8.66 -13.37 7.91
N GLY A 182 8.32 -13.50 9.19
CA GLY A 182 9.14 -14.13 10.24
C GLY A 182 9.70 -13.19 11.31
N SER A 183 9.61 -11.87 11.12
CA SER A 183 10.04 -10.84 12.09
C SER A 183 9.21 -9.56 11.93
N VAL A 184 9.16 -8.73 12.97
CA VAL A 184 8.58 -7.39 12.95
C VAL A 184 9.68 -6.33 13.05
N SER A 185 9.57 -5.27 12.26
CA SER A 185 10.35 -4.04 12.46
C SER A 185 9.61 -3.07 13.39
N PRO A 186 10.28 -2.03 13.93
CA PRO A 186 9.64 -1.00 14.76
C PRO A 186 8.43 -0.33 14.08
N GLU A 187 8.43 -0.30 12.75
CA GLU A 187 7.39 0.28 11.89
C GLU A 187 6.26 -0.73 11.52
N MET A 188 6.33 -1.97 12.03
CA MET A 188 5.44 -3.07 11.69
C MET A 188 4.55 -3.53 12.84
N GLU A 189 3.44 -4.17 12.44
CA GLU A 189 2.45 -4.75 13.33
C GLU A 189 1.84 -6.02 12.65
N PRO A 190 2.10 -7.25 13.13
CA PRO A 190 1.73 -8.52 12.46
C PRO A 190 0.36 -9.09 12.90
N PRO A 191 -0.53 -9.59 12.01
CA PRO A 191 -1.81 -10.20 12.39
C PRO A 191 -1.73 -11.58 13.03
N LYS A 192 -2.45 -11.79 14.13
CA LYS A 192 -2.36 -13.06 14.87
C LYS A 192 -2.97 -14.23 14.12
N GLY A 193 -2.16 -15.16 13.64
CA GLY A 193 -2.68 -16.45 13.20
C GLY A 193 -3.17 -17.33 14.36
N HIS A 194 -4.44 -17.72 14.35
CA HIS A 194 -4.86 -18.97 14.99
C HIS A 194 -4.06 -20.15 14.37
N ILE A 195 -3.05 -20.66 15.07
CA ILE A 195 -2.41 -21.96 14.76
C ILE A 195 -3.08 -23.13 15.52
N LEU A 196 -4.02 -22.86 16.43
CA LEU A 196 -4.51 -23.89 17.35
C LEU A 196 -5.60 -24.84 16.81
N ASN A 197 -6.21 -24.59 15.64
CA ASN A 197 -7.29 -25.46 15.13
C ASN A 197 -7.06 -26.14 13.77
N VAL A 198 -6.03 -25.79 13.00
CA VAL A 198 -5.73 -26.52 11.75
C VAL A 198 -5.04 -27.86 12.03
N VAL A 199 -4.32 -28.00 13.16
CA VAL A 199 -3.70 -29.28 13.55
C VAL A 199 -4.66 -30.14 14.38
N LYS A 200 -5.49 -29.55 15.24
CA LYS A 200 -6.48 -30.30 16.03
C LYS A 200 -7.67 -30.81 15.20
N GLY A 201 -8.04 -30.13 14.10
CA GLY A 201 -8.99 -30.68 13.13
C GLY A 201 -8.46 -31.90 12.39
N PHE A 202 -7.15 -32.02 12.22
CA PHE A 202 -6.52 -33.20 11.62
C PHE A 202 -6.34 -34.35 12.61
N GLU A 203 -6.21 -34.10 13.91
CA GLU A 203 -6.14 -35.17 14.93
C GLU A 203 -7.54 -35.63 15.39
N GLY A 204 -8.51 -34.72 15.52
CA GLY A 204 -9.88 -35.03 15.96
C GLY A 204 -10.74 -35.73 14.92
N ASP A 205 -10.56 -35.43 13.62
CA ASP A 205 -11.28 -36.11 12.54
C ASP A 205 -10.64 -37.44 12.13
N VAL A 206 -9.38 -37.70 12.52
CA VAL A 206 -8.73 -39.00 12.31
C VAL A 206 -9.19 -40.03 13.34
N GLU A 207 -9.52 -39.63 14.58
CA GLU A 207 -10.06 -40.56 15.57
C GLU A 207 -11.55 -40.87 15.36
N ARG A 208 -12.37 -39.92 14.89
CA ARG A 208 -13.79 -40.17 14.60
C ARG A 208 -14.09 -40.78 13.23
N SER A 209 -13.14 -40.77 12.29
CA SER A 209 -13.28 -41.46 10.99
C SER A 209 -12.64 -42.85 10.93
N SER A 210 -12.03 -43.31 12.04
CA SER A 210 -11.34 -44.61 12.15
C SER A 210 -12.22 -45.87 11.96
N GLN A 211 -13.51 -45.72 11.64
CA GLN A 211 -14.39 -46.84 11.24
C GLN A 211 -14.74 -46.90 9.74
N ARG A 212 -14.20 -46.04 8.86
CA ARG A 212 -14.33 -46.23 7.40
C ARG A 212 -12.98 -46.02 6.70
N SER A 213 -12.45 -47.14 6.19
CA SER A 213 -11.25 -47.36 5.38
C SER A 213 -10.66 -46.12 4.64
N PRO A 214 -9.35 -45.83 4.78
CA PRO A 214 -8.70 -44.70 4.13
C PRO A 214 -8.32 -45.02 2.68
N ILE A 215 -8.87 -44.27 1.71
CA ILE A 215 -8.31 -44.19 0.36
C ILE A 215 -7.31 -43.02 0.36
N LYS A 216 -6.01 -43.35 0.40
CA LYS A 216 -4.91 -42.37 0.31
C LYS A 216 -4.90 -41.73 -1.08
N VAL A 217 -4.81 -40.40 -1.15
CA VAL A 217 -4.73 -39.58 -2.37
C VAL A 217 -3.57 -40.00 -3.30
N TYR A 218 -2.50 -40.59 -2.76
CA TYR A 218 -1.41 -41.21 -3.53
C TYR A 218 -1.86 -42.41 -4.39
N THR A 219 -2.95 -43.08 -4.03
CA THR A 219 -3.55 -44.18 -4.80
C THR A 219 -4.29 -43.65 -6.01
N VAL A 220 -4.92 -42.47 -5.95
CA VAL A 220 -5.63 -41.88 -7.10
C VAL A 220 -4.66 -41.43 -8.18
N VAL A 221 -3.55 -40.79 -7.79
CA VAL A 221 -2.51 -40.35 -8.74
C VAL A 221 -1.77 -41.55 -9.34
N SER A 222 -1.47 -42.60 -8.57
CA SER A 222 -0.84 -43.82 -9.10
C SER A 222 -1.78 -44.68 -9.96
N VAL A 223 -3.09 -44.69 -9.67
CA VAL A 223 -4.12 -45.36 -10.49
C VAL A 223 -4.39 -44.58 -11.77
N LEU A 224 -4.43 -43.23 -11.74
CA LEU A 224 -4.48 -42.42 -12.96
C LEU A 224 -3.23 -42.63 -13.82
N TRP A 225 -2.05 -42.69 -13.21
CA TRP A 225 -0.79 -42.91 -13.94
C TRP A 225 -0.73 -44.31 -14.59
N LYS A 226 -1.21 -45.35 -13.88
CA LYS A 226 -1.38 -46.70 -14.45
C LYS A 226 -2.40 -46.74 -15.59
N ASN A 227 -3.52 -46.04 -15.45
CA ASN A 227 -4.57 -46.00 -16.48
C ASN A 227 -4.13 -45.20 -17.71
N ILE A 228 -3.32 -44.16 -17.54
CA ILE A 228 -2.68 -43.42 -18.65
C ILE A 228 -1.64 -44.31 -19.36
N GLN A 229 -0.85 -45.10 -18.64
CA GLN A 229 0.07 -46.07 -19.28
C GLN A 229 -0.67 -47.17 -20.08
N ILE A 230 -1.85 -47.59 -19.62
CA ILE A 230 -2.71 -48.57 -20.31
C ILE A 230 -3.39 -47.93 -21.54
N ALA A 231 -3.84 -46.68 -21.44
CA ALA A 231 -4.52 -45.97 -22.52
C ALA A 231 -3.61 -45.56 -23.69
N VAL A 232 -2.30 -45.40 -23.44
CA VAL A 232 -1.33 -44.91 -24.44
C VAL A 232 -0.46 -46.03 -25.05
N GLY A 233 -0.73 -47.30 -24.71
CA GLY A 233 -0.14 -48.46 -25.40
C GLY A 233 1.40 -48.57 -25.34
N TRP A 234 2.03 -48.00 -24.30
CA TRP A 234 3.49 -47.93 -24.19
C TRP A 234 4.04 -49.14 -23.42
N ARG A 235 4.55 -50.16 -24.14
CA ARG A 235 5.34 -51.26 -23.54
C ARG A 235 6.81 -50.87 -23.49
N MET A 236 7.34 -50.59 -22.30
CA MET A 236 8.79 -50.56 -22.08
C MET A 236 9.32 -51.97 -21.82
N SER A 237 9.92 -52.58 -22.84
CA SER A 237 11.00 -53.55 -22.67
C SER A 237 12.32 -52.78 -22.45
N HIS A 238 13.08 -53.18 -21.41
CA HIS A 238 14.40 -52.72 -20.97
C HIS A 238 14.41 -51.74 -19.78
N ARG A 239 14.79 -52.26 -18.61
CA ARG A 239 15.37 -51.46 -17.50
C ARG A 239 16.84 -51.18 -17.81
N PRO A 240 17.33 -49.94 -17.67
CA PRO A 240 18.73 -49.69 -17.37
C PRO A 240 18.93 -49.62 -15.86
N GLN A 241 19.91 -50.38 -15.37
CA GLN A 241 20.56 -50.16 -14.08
C GLN A 241 21.28 -48.81 -14.10
N LEU A 242 21.09 -48.00 -13.04
CA LEU A 242 21.94 -46.87 -12.70
C LEU A 242 22.38 -47.07 -11.25
N ASP A 243 23.50 -47.78 -11.10
CA ASP A 243 24.40 -47.65 -9.97
C ASP A 243 25.17 -46.34 -10.13
N GLY A 244 25.19 -45.48 -9.11
CA GLY A 244 25.97 -44.24 -9.13
C GLY A 244 25.51 -43.25 -8.07
N HIS A 245 26.27 -43.22 -6.98
CA HIS A 245 26.13 -42.33 -5.82
C HIS A 245 25.71 -40.88 -6.15
N LEU A 246 24.50 -40.50 -5.70
CA LEU A 246 24.16 -39.15 -5.25
C LEU A 246 23.38 -39.30 -3.95
N GLY A 247 24.12 -39.29 -2.84
CA GLY A 247 23.54 -39.22 -1.50
C GLY A 247 22.91 -37.86 -1.30
N ILE A 248 21.61 -37.75 -1.51
CA ILE A 248 20.80 -36.69 -0.92
C ILE A 248 20.25 -37.30 0.37
N GLY A 249 20.89 -36.95 1.49
CA GLY A 249 20.44 -37.33 2.82
C GLY A 249 19.05 -36.78 3.08
N LEU A 250 18.04 -37.64 3.05
CA LEU A 250 16.77 -37.44 3.74
C LEU A 250 16.96 -37.90 5.18
N SER A 251 17.69 -37.09 5.95
CA SER A 251 17.71 -37.18 7.42
C SER A 251 17.73 -35.76 7.92
N ASP A 252 16.53 -35.28 8.27
CA ASP A 252 16.22 -34.22 9.23
C ASP A 252 14.84 -33.66 8.87
N THR A 253 13.82 -34.51 9.04
CA THR A 253 12.53 -33.97 9.46
C THR A 253 12.77 -33.38 10.84
N GLN A 254 13.10 -32.09 10.90
CA GLN A 254 12.97 -31.33 12.14
C GLN A 254 11.51 -31.46 12.57
N GLU A 255 11.27 -32.27 13.58
CA GLU A 255 10.15 -32.07 14.48
C GLU A 255 10.23 -30.61 14.94
N ILE A 256 9.35 -29.77 14.39
CA ILE A 256 9.13 -28.43 14.89
C ILE A 256 8.47 -28.61 16.25
N ALA A 257 9.28 -28.77 17.28
CA ALA A 257 8.83 -28.60 18.65
C ALA A 257 8.29 -27.17 18.78
N LEU A 258 6.96 -27.03 18.81
CA LEU A 258 6.29 -25.75 19.06
C LEU A 258 6.65 -25.30 20.48
N PRO A 259 7.36 -24.17 20.67
CA PRO A 259 7.50 -23.57 21.98
C PRO A 259 6.13 -23.04 22.42
N HIS A 260 5.82 -23.24 23.71
CA HIS A 260 4.67 -22.63 24.35
C HIS A 260 4.87 -21.10 24.54
N LYS A 261 3.82 -20.34 24.22
CA LYS A 261 3.46 -18.96 24.64
C LYS A 261 4.47 -17.82 24.35
N GLY A 262 4.02 -16.79 23.63
CA GLY A 262 4.58 -15.43 23.63
C GLY A 262 4.13 -14.54 22.45
N ASP A 263 3.48 -13.41 22.75
CA ASP A 263 3.61 -11.99 22.35
C ASP A 263 4.07 -11.52 20.93
N ALA A 264 3.26 -10.70 20.20
CA ALA A 264 3.65 -9.88 19.01
C ALA A 264 2.63 -8.93 18.32
N ILE A 265 2.31 -7.68 18.75
CA ILE A 265 1.41 -6.71 18.04
C ILE A 265 1.74 -5.24 18.45
N LYS A 266 1.32 -4.25 17.63
CA LYS A 266 1.39 -2.77 17.75
C LYS A 266 2.32 -2.19 18.82
N LEU A 267 3.59 -2.11 18.42
CA LEU A 267 4.75 -1.75 19.24
C LEU A 267 4.63 -0.35 19.86
N GLU A 268 4.06 0.58 19.12
CA GLU A 268 3.85 1.97 19.56
C GLU A 268 2.86 2.07 20.71
N LEU A 269 1.77 1.29 20.71
CA LEU A 269 0.80 1.28 21.81
C LEU A 269 1.43 0.75 23.10
N LEU A 270 2.19 -0.34 22.99
CA LEU A 270 2.92 -0.90 24.12
C LEU A 270 3.95 0.09 24.65
N TRP A 271 4.68 0.76 23.75
CA TRP A 271 5.62 1.80 24.13
C TRP A 271 4.91 2.95 24.88
N VAL A 272 3.78 3.46 24.36
CA VAL A 272 3.02 4.54 25.03
C VAL A 272 2.51 4.06 26.40
N LYS A 273 2.00 2.85 26.51
CA LYS A 273 1.53 2.29 27.80
C LYS A 273 2.65 2.23 28.84
N GLU A 274 3.85 1.83 28.42
CA GLU A 274 5.01 1.72 29.31
C GLU A 274 5.59 3.08 29.71
N ASN A 275 5.61 4.04 28.77
CA ASN A 275 6.38 5.28 28.89
C ASN A 275 5.53 6.53 29.17
N LEU A 276 4.29 6.58 28.68
CA LEU A 276 3.37 7.73 28.76
C LEU A 276 2.03 7.31 29.42
N LYS A 277 2.10 6.89 30.68
CA LYS A 277 0.95 6.33 31.42
C LYS A 277 -0.24 7.28 31.53
N GLU A 278 0.01 8.58 31.66
CA GLU A 278 -1.04 9.60 31.70
C GLU A 278 -1.74 9.73 30.35
N SER A 279 -0.99 9.76 29.24
CA SER A 279 -1.58 9.74 27.90
C SER A 279 -2.37 8.46 27.65
N TRP A 280 -1.87 7.32 28.12
CA TRP A 280 -2.55 6.03 27.99
C TRP A 280 -3.91 6.00 28.69
N SER A 281 -4.00 6.58 29.90
CA SER A 281 -5.26 6.66 30.63
C SER A 281 -6.24 7.67 30.03
N MET A 282 -5.74 8.77 29.46
CA MET A 282 -6.55 9.77 28.77
C MET A 282 -7.05 9.31 27.40
N ALA A 283 -6.29 8.50 26.67
CA ALA A 283 -6.68 8.09 25.33
C ALA A 283 -7.96 7.26 25.35
N PHE A 284 -9.01 7.82 24.77
CA PHE A 284 -10.30 7.16 24.56
C PHE A 284 -10.32 6.37 23.25
N ARG A 285 -9.59 6.85 22.22
CA ARG A 285 -9.42 6.13 20.96
C ARG A 285 -7.98 6.18 20.45
N TRP A 286 -7.58 5.05 19.91
CA TRP A 286 -6.38 4.84 19.12
C TRP A 286 -6.82 4.48 17.70
N MET A 287 -6.34 5.22 16.71
CA MET A 287 -6.80 5.07 15.32
C MET A 287 -5.63 5.11 14.36
N ASP A 288 -5.71 4.36 13.27
CA ASP A 288 -4.88 4.63 12.11
C ASP A 288 -5.23 6.02 11.55
N LEU A 289 -4.26 6.76 11.03
CA LEU A 289 -4.48 8.11 10.51
C LEU A 289 -5.54 8.12 9.40
N SER A 290 -5.58 7.09 8.55
CA SER A 290 -6.57 7.00 7.48
C SER A 290 -8.00 6.79 8.04
N ASP A 291 -8.15 5.99 9.10
CA ASP A 291 -9.41 5.83 9.83
C ASP A 291 -9.81 7.12 10.54
N TRP A 292 -8.86 7.79 11.19
CA TRP A 292 -9.09 9.07 11.88
C TRP A 292 -9.63 10.16 10.93
N LEU A 293 -9.12 10.24 9.69
CA LEU A 293 -9.65 11.17 8.69
C LEU A 293 -11.11 10.90 8.37
N SER A 294 -11.47 9.63 8.19
CA SER A 294 -12.84 9.21 7.89
C SER A 294 -13.78 9.44 9.07
N TYR A 295 -13.32 9.17 10.30
CA TYR A 295 -14.02 9.50 11.55
C TYR A 295 -14.19 11.01 11.71
N ARG A 296 -13.15 11.82 11.51
CA ARG A 296 -13.22 13.29 11.61
C ARG A 296 -14.19 13.90 10.61
N ALA A 297 -14.37 13.25 9.46
CA ALA A 297 -15.30 13.66 8.41
C ALA A 297 -16.76 13.28 8.71
N THR A 298 -17.00 12.13 9.34
CA THR A 298 -18.34 11.48 9.42
C THR A 298 -18.90 11.33 10.84
N GLY A 299 -18.05 11.32 11.85
CA GLY A 299 -18.37 10.92 13.23
C GLY A 299 -18.59 9.41 13.40
N ASP A 300 -18.40 8.61 12.34
CA ASP A 300 -18.55 7.16 12.37
C ASP A 300 -17.24 6.50 12.85
N ASP A 301 -17.34 5.69 13.90
CA ASP A 301 -16.21 5.04 14.56
C ASP A 301 -15.84 3.67 13.93
N THR A 302 -16.33 3.39 12.72
CA THR A 302 -15.98 2.19 11.95
C THR A 302 -14.56 2.27 11.40
N ARG A 303 -13.77 1.21 11.56
CA ARG A 303 -12.39 1.09 11.08
C ARG A 303 -12.33 0.44 9.70
N SER A 304 -11.28 0.72 8.94
CA SER A 304 -11.00 0.02 7.70
C SER A 304 -10.46 -1.38 7.95
N LEU A 305 -10.94 -2.35 7.17
CA LEU A 305 -10.35 -3.69 7.13
C LEU A 305 -8.88 -3.63 6.65
N CYS A 306 -8.53 -2.67 5.79
CA CYS A 306 -7.16 -2.50 5.31
C CYS A 306 -6.21 -2.13 6.46
N THR A 307 -6.55 -1.09 7.23
CA THR A 307 -5.72 -0.63 8.35
C THR A 307 -5.63 -1.73 9.40
N THR A 308 -6.78 -2.28 9.79
CA THR A 308 -6.85 -3.22 10.89
C THR A 308 -6.15 -4.54 10.59
N VAL A 309 -6.27 -5.09 9.38
CA VAL A 309 -5.60 -6.35 9.02
C VAL A 309 -4.10 -6.15 8.80
N CYS A 310 -3.71 -5.09 8.09
CA CYS A 310 -2.32 -4.89 7.69
C CYS A 310 -1.45 -4.32 8.82
N LYS A 311 -2.06 -3.65 9.80
CA LYS A 311 -1.37 -2.99 10.91
C LYS A 311 -1.95 -3.44 12.24
N TRP A 312 -3.24 -3.33 12.49
CA TRP A 312 -3.76 -3.66 13.82
C TRP A 312 -4.00 -5.13 14.07
N THR A 313 -3.41 -5.99 13.25
CA THR A 313 -3.25 -7.40 13.54
C THR A 313 -4.56 -8.20 13.63
N TYR A 314 -5.60 -7.58 13.08
CA TYR A 314 -6.96 -8.06 13.02
C TYR A 314 -7.08 -9.23 12.05
N LEU A 315 -7.86 -10.24 12.44
CA LEU A 315 -8.12 -11.41 11.63
C LEU A 315 -9.29 -11.20 10.69
N GLY A 316 -8.98 -10.66 9.51
CA GLY A 316 -9.98 -10.48 8.46
C GLY A 316 -10.69 -11.78 8.05
N HIS A 317 -10.07 -12.94 8.19
CA HIS A 317 -10.72 -14.24 7.92
C HIS A 317 -11.73 -14.66 8.98
N ALA A 318 -11.38 -14.53 10.26
CA ALA A 318 -12.29 -14.84 11.36
C ALA A 318 -13.52 -13.92 11.34
N HIS A 319 -13.31 -12.64 11.05
CA HIS A 319 -14.40 -11.68 10.87
C HIS A 319 -15.38 -12.09 9.75
N LEU A 320 -14.88 -12.66 8.66
CA LEU A 320 -15.70 -13.08 7.52
C LEU A 320 -16.42 -14.42 7.74
N GLU A 321 -15.85 -15.34 8.51
CA GLU A 321 -16.48 -16.62 8.86
C GLU A 321 -17.75 -16.42 9.69
N GLN A 322 -17.75 -15.43 10.58
CA GLN A 322 -18.86 -15.16 11.50
C GLN A 322 -20.00 -14.35 10.87
N LEU A 323 -19.75 -13.63 9.77
CA LEU A 323 -20.78 -12.87 9.04
C LEU A 323 -21.86 -13.76 8.37
N ASN A 324 -21.67 -15.08 8.34
CA ASN A 324 -22.63 -16.03 7.76
C ASN A 324 -23.78 -16.43 8.71
N GLU A 325 -23.75 -16.05 9.98
CA GLU A 325 -24.83 -16.37 10.93
C GLU A 325 -25.69 -15.14 11.25
N LYS A 326 -26.69 -14.89 10.39
CA LYS A 326 -27.85 -14.02 10.62
C LYS A 326 -27.56 -12.58 11.11
N ASP A 327 -27.86 -11.62 10.22
CA ASP A 327 -27.80 -10.16 10.38
C ASP A 327 -26.44 -9.51 10.01
N SER A 328 -26.23 -9.39 8.69
CA SER A 328 -25.17 -8.59 8.04
C SER A 328 -25.29 -7.07 8.25
N ARG A 329 -25.95 -6.61 9.32
CA ARG A 329 -26.30 -5.19 9.51
C ARG A 329 -25.36 -4.43 10.43
N ASP A 330 -24.62 -5.12 11.30
CA ASP A 330 -23.98 -4.41 12.42
C ASP A 330 -22.46 -4.28 12.31
N MET A 331 -21.82 -4.84 11.25
CA MET A 331 -20.37 -4.71 10.95
C MET A 331 -19.46 -4.94 12.17
N GLU A 332 -19.93 -5.72 13.13
CA GLU A 332 -19.30 -5.90 14.44
C GLU A 332 -17.90 -6.51 14.27
N ALA A 333 -16.93 -5.97 14.99
CA ALA A 333 -15.55 -6.41 14.91
C ALA A 333 -15.39 -7.77 15.62
N CYS A 334 -15.18 -8.82 14.83
CA CYS A 334 -15.07 -10.20 15.32
C CYS A 334 -13.70 -10.85 15.05
N GLY A 335 -12.76 -10.09 14.46
CA GLY A 335 -11.41 -10.56 14.13
C GLY A 335 -10.34 -10.19 15.15
N TRP A 336 -10.69 -9.53 16.27
CA TRP A 336 -9.73 -9.26 17.34
C TRP A 336 -9.40 -10.56 18.09
N ASP A 337 -8.13 -10.78 18.39
CA ASP A 337 -7.68 -11.95 19.15
C ASP A 337 -7.38 -11.55 20.60
N ASP A 338 -8.37 -11.71 21.47
CA ASP A 338 -8.33 -11.26 22.87
C ASP A 338 -7.20 -11.89 23.66
N GLU A 339 -7.01 -13.21 23.52
CA GLU A 339 -5.93 -13.94 24.21
C GLU A 339 -4.57 -13.31 23.93
N PHE A 340 -4.40 -12.81 22.72
CA PHE A 340 -3.17 -12.19 22.32
C PHE A 340 -2.98 -10.78 22.88
N TRP A 341 -4.03 -9.95 22.88
CA TRP A 341 -3.91 -8.58 23.40
C TRP A 341 -3.62 -8.63 24.90
N GLU A 342 -4.18 -9.61 25.61
CA GLU A 342 -3.79 -9.93 26.99
C GLU A 342 -2.31 -10.34 27.11
N GLU A 343 -1.85 -11.24 26.23
CA GLU A 343 -0.47 -11.75 26.20
C GLU A 343 0.56 -10.61 26.18
N ILE A 344 0.44 -9.68 25.23
CA ILE A 344 1.38 -8.57 25.07
C ILE A 344 1.24 -7.46 26.12
N GLY A 345 0.37 -7.64 27.11
CA GLY A 345 0.13 -6.66 28.14
C GLY A 345 -0.69 -5.46 27.67
N LEU A 346 -1.52 -5.63 26.63
CA LEU A 346 -2.48 -4.63 26.12
C LEU A 346 -3.95 -5.09 26.30
N GLY A 347 -4.22 -6.00 27.24
CA GLY A 347 -5.56 -6.55 27.48
C GLY A 347 -6.62 -5.52 27.89
N ASP A 348 -6.22 -4.36 28.39
CA ASP A 348 -7.12 -3.23 28.66
C ASP A 348 -7.72 -2.59 27.40
N LEU A 349 -7.23 -2.93 26.20
CA LEU A 349 -7.86 -2.55 24.95
C LEU A 349 -9.06 -3.43 24.58
N ILE A 350 -9.23 -4.59 25.23
CA ILE A 350 -10.38 -5.50 25.04
C ILE A 350 -11.62 -4.92 25.75
N ASP A 351 -11.40 -4.18 26.84
CA ASP A 351 -12.45 -3.62 27.66
C ASP A 351 -13.46 -2.80 26.84
N GLY A 352 -14.74 -3.01 27.13
CA GLY A 352 -15.83 -2.36 26.42
C GLY A 352 -15.93 -2.79 24.95
N HIS A 353 -15.65 -4.06 24.64
CA HIS A 353 -15.72 -4.62 23.28
C HIS A 353 -14.80 -3.87 22.31
N HIS A 354 -13.51 -3.73 22.65
CA HIS A 354 -12.53 -3.10 21.77
C HIS A 354 -12.83 -1.63 21.42
N ALA A 355 -13.58 -0.92 22.28
CA ALA A 355 -14.04 0.45 22.03
C ALA A 355 -12.90 1.42 21.65
N LYS A 356 -11.73 1.25 22.28
CA LYS A 356 -10.57 2.12 22.06
C LYS A 356 -9.92 1.92 20.69
N ILE A 357 -10.05 0.73 20.08
CA ILE A 357 -9.34 0.37 18.84
C ILE A 357 -10.28 0.12 17.66
N GLY A 358 -11.55 -0.15 17.90
CA GLY A 358 -12.60 -0.26 16.88
C GLY A 358 -13.58 -1.39 17.14
N ARG A 359 -14.83 -1.03 17.45
CA ARG A 359 -15.98 -1.96 17.59
C ARG A 359 -16.55 -2.45 16.28
N SER A 360 -16.33 -1.70 15.21
CA SER A 360 -16.87 -1.94 13.89
C SER A 360 -15.73 -1.89 12.89
N VAL A 361 -15.68 -2.87 11.99
CA VAL A 361 -14.68 -2.94 10.91
C VAL A 361 -15.41 -3.11 9.60
N ALA A 362 -15.11 -2.26 8.62
CA ALA A 362 -15.74 -2.29 7.32
C ALA A 362 -14.75 -2.32 6.17
N PHE A 363 -15.24 -2.76 5.02
CA PHE A 363 -14.44 -2.88 3.82
C PHE A 363 -14.14 -1.52 3.20
N PRO A 364 -13.00 -1.37 2.52
CA PRO A 364 -12.67 -0.16 1.78
C PRO A 364 -13.81 0.29 0.85
N GLY A 365 -14.20 1.56 0.96
CA GLY A 365 -15.28 2.14 0.17
C GLY A 365 -16.70 1.87 0.71
N HIS A 366 -16.86 1.17 1.84
CA HIS A 366 -18.15 1.07 2.53
C HIS A 366 -18.62 2.48 2.96
N PRO A 367 -19.89 2.85 2.75
CA PRO A 367 -20.39 4.17 3.13
C PRO A 367 -20.47 4.33 4.64
N LEU A 368 -19.80 5.37 5.17
CA LEU A 368 -19.74 5.66 6.61
C LEU A 368 -20.85 6.63 7.05
N GLY A 369 -21.53 6.28 8.14
CA GLY A 369 -22.58 7.06 8.78
C GLY A 369 -23.61 7.60 7.78
N SER A 370 -23.95 8.88 7.94
CA SER A 370 -24.77 9.61 6.96
C SER A 370 -23.94 10.38 5.94
N GLY A 371 -22.66 10.04 5.74
CA GLY A 371 -21.68 10.83 4.99
C GLY A 371 -21.11 12.00 5.80
N LEU A 372 -20.64 13.06 5.11
CA LEU A 372 -20.05 14.23 5.75
C LEU A 372 -20.96 14.86 6.80
N THR A 373 -20.44 15.07 8.01
CA THR A 373 -21.17 15.78 9.05
C THR A 373 -21.42 17.25 8.65
N PRO A 374 -22.48 17.89 9.17
CA PRO A 374 -22.67 19.32 9.01
C PRO A 374 -21.50 20.15 9.52
N ALA A 375 -20.70 19.65 10.48
CA ALA A 375 -19.50 20.33 10.95
C ALA A 375 -18.38 20.27 9.91
N ALA A 376 -18.02 19.06 9.45
CA ALA A 376 -16.97 18.84 8.45
C ALA A 376 -17.28 19.47 7.08
N ALA A 377 -18.57 19.62 6.74
CA ALA A 377 -19.00 20.21 5.47
C ALA A 377 -18.94 21.76 5.43
N LYS A 378 -18.81 22.46 6.57
CA LYS A 378 -18.90 23.94 6.61
C LYS A 378 -17.88 24.60 5.67
N ALA A 379 -18.29 25.67 4.99
CA ALA A 379 -17.42 26.50 4.18
C ALA A 379 -16.60 27.53 5.01
N ARG A 380 -16.14 27.16 6.21
CA ARG A 380 -15.23 27.99 7.03
C ARG A 380 -13.78 27.54 6.84
N ASN A 381 -12.80 28.39 7.19
CA ASN A 381 -11.38 28.16 6.89
C ASN A 381 -10.84 26.76 7.26
N PHE A 382 -11.37 26.12 8.31
CA PHE A 382 -10.87 24.85 8.85
C PHE A 382 -11.73 23.61 8.54
N GLU A 383 -12.67 23.70 7.58
CA GLU A 383 -13.54 22.58 7.19
C GLU A 383 -13.64 22.48 5.66
N LEU A 384 -14.16 21.37 5.12
CA LEU A 384 -13.97 20.97 3.71
C LEU A 384 -14.65 21.88 2.68
N GLY A 385 -15.72 22.60 3.06
CA GLY A 385 -16.49 23.44 2.12
C GLY A 385 -17.29 22.64 1.08
N LEU A 386 -17.82 21.49 1.48
CA LEU A 386 -18.59 20.57 0.63
C LEU A 386 -20.06 20.48 1.10
N ARG A 387 -20.85 19.61 0.47
CA ARG A 387 -22.23 19.36 0.88
C ARG A 387 -22.28 18.40 2.08
N ALA A 388 -23.04 18.77 3.11
CA ALA A 388 -23.34 17.86 4.22
C ALA A 388 -24.11 16.62 3.70
N GLY A 389 -23.74 15.45 4.20
CA GLY A 389 -24.24 14.16 3.75
C GLY A 389 -23.64 13.66 2.44
N THR A 390 -22.60 14.30 1.89
CA THR A 390 -21.83 13.69 0.80
C THR A 390 -21.23 12.37 1.29
N PRO A 391 -21.47 11.24 0.59
CA PRO A 391 -20.95 9.93 0.96
C PRO A 391 -19.43 9.93 1.17
N VAL A 392 -19.00 9.28 2.24
CA VAL A 392 -17.59 9.04 2.56
C VAL A 392 -17.37 7.54 2.65
N GLY A 393 -16.40 7.03 1.91
CA GLY A 393 -16.01 5.62 1.98
C GLY A 393 -15.04 5.35 3.11
N THR A 394 -15.15 4.17 3.73
CA THR A 394 -14.10 3.61 4.60
C THR A 394 -12.75 3.65 3.90
N SER A 395 -11.71 4.03 4.65
CA SER A 395 -10.40 4.47 4.18
C SER A 395 -9.49 3.32 3.69
N LEU A 396 -8.32 3.68 3.17
CA LEU A 396 -7.20 2.78 2.86
C LEU A 396 -5.87 3.38 3.35
N ILE A 397 -4.88 2.53 3.57
CA ILE A 397 -3.48 2.97 3.66
C ILE A 397 -3.05 3.50 2.27
N ASP A 398 -2.23 4.53 2.23
CA ASP A 398 -1.75 5.22 1.02
C ASP A 398 -1.22 4.27 -0.07
N ALA A 399 -0.33 3.34 0.27
CA ALA A 399 0.20 2.36 -0.67
C ALA A 399 -0.92 1.48 -1.25
N HIS A 400 -1.87 1.06 -0.41
CA HIS A 400 -2.99 0.20 -0.81
C HIS A 400 -3.97 0.94 -1.72
N ALA A 401 -4.23 2.23 -1.45
CA ALA A 401 -4.97 3.11 -2.34
C ALA A 401 -4.24 3.27 -3.69
N GLY A 402 -2.91 3.44 -3.68
CA GLY A 402 -2.09 3.42 -4.89
C GLY A 402 -2.28 2.14 -5.70
N GLY A 403 -2.32 0.99 -5.03
CA GLY A 403 -2.63 -0.32 -5.62
C GLY A 403 -4.00 -0.36 -6.28
N VAL A 404 -5.05 0.00 -5.54
CA VAL A 404 -6.43 0.08 -6.04
C VAL A 404 -6.52 1.01 -7.26
N GLY A 405 -5.81 2.13 -7.25
CA GLY A 405 -5.80 3.10 -8.35
C GLY A 405 -5.23 2.57 -9.66
N VAL A 406 -4.39 1.52 -9.66
CA VAL A 406 -3.59 1.13 -10.84
C VAL A 406 -3.61 -0.35 -11.18
N MET A 407 -4.06 -1.23 -10.28
CA MET A 407 -4.01 -2.70 -10.48
C MET A 407 -4.72 -3.17 -11.77
N GLU A 408 -5.74 -2.43 -12.23
CA GLU A 408 -6.47 -2.69 -13.48
C GLU A 408 -5.97 -1.88 -14.70
N SER A 409 -4.86 -1.16 -14.58
CA SER A 409 -4.28 -0.33 -15.65
C SER A 409 -3.44 -1.12 -16.67
N VAL A 410 -3.88 -2.31 -17.08
CA VAL A 410 -3.24 -3.14 -18.11
C VAL A 410 -4.18 -3.26 -19.32
N PRO A 411 -3.70 -3.02 -20.57
CA PRO A 411 -4.53 -3.16 -21.76
C PRO A 411 -5.09 -4.57 -21.91
N ALA A 412 -6.36 -4.66 -22.35
CA ALA A 412 -7.02 -5.95 -22.62
C ALA A 412 -6.34 -6.79 -23.72
N SER A 413 -5.52 -6.18 -24.59
CA SER A 413 -4.71 -6.87 -25.59
C SER A 413 -3.52 -7.64 -24.98
N ASP A 414 -3.03 -7.17 -23.84
CA ASP A 414 -1.80 -7.65 -23.21
C ASP A 414 -2.09 -8.51 -21.97
N SER A 415 -3.35 -8.53 -21.51
CA SER A 415 -3.84 -9.55 -20.59
C SER A 415 -3.83 -10.92 -21.27
N LYS A 416 -2.91 -11.80 -20.86
CA LYS A 416 -2.71 -13.14 -21.41
C LYS A 416 -3.89 -14.12 -21.23
N SER A 417 -5.01 -13.71 -20.67
CA SER A 417 -6.20 -14.56 -20.50
C SER A 417 -7.28 -14.21 -21.53
N GLY A 418 -7.54 -15.14 -22.44
CA GLY A 418 -8.70 -15.07 -23.34
C GLY A 418 -10.00 -15.29 -22.55
N ALA A 419 -10.98 -14.41 -22.78
CA ALA A 419 -12.38 -14.51 -22.36
C ALA A 419 -12.66 -14.93 -20.89
N ALA A 420 -13.02 -13.93 -20.07
CA ALA A 420 -13.75 -14.03 -18.80
C ALA A 420 -13.00 -14.37 -17.49
N ASP A 421 -11.66 -14.37 -17.43
CA ASP A 421 -10.98 -14.89 -16.23
C ASP A 421 -10.45 -13.83 -15.26
N ASP A 422 -11.01 -13.83 -14.04
CA ASP A 422 -10.58 -13.17 -12.80
C ASP A 422 -9.19 -13.68 -12.30
N GLU A 423 -8.28 -14.10 -13.19
CA GLU A 423 -6.91 -14.57 -12.85
C GLU A 423 -5.83 -13.64 -13.40
N GLY A 424 -6.15 -12.79 -14.37
CA GLY A 424 -5.19 -11.86 -14.97
C GLY A 424 -4.58 -10.87 -13.95
N ILE A 425 -5.30 -10.56 -12.88
CA ILE A 425 -4.84 -9.69 -11.79
C ILE A 425 -3.75 -10.36 -10.92
N CYS A 426 -3.73 -11.69 -10.82
CA CYS A 426 -2.74 -12.44 -10.04
C CYS A 426 -1.36 -12.54 -10.72
N HIS A 427 -1.27 -12.20 -12.01
CA HIS A 427 -0.01 -12.10 -12.76
C HIS A 427 0.67 -10.73 -12.60
N ARG A 428 0.01 -9.79 -11.93
CA ARG A 428 0.42 -8.39 -11.81
C ARG A 428 1.02 -8.13 -10.43
N MET A 429 2.09 -7.34 -10.40
CA MET A 429 2.59 -6.74 -9.17
C MET A 429 2.67 -5.22 -9.33
N VAL A 430 2.09 -4.50 -8.38
CA VAL A 430 2.13 -3.04 -8.33
C VAL A 430 3.33 -2.57 -7.52
N LEU A 431 4.11 -1.67 -8.10
CA LEU A 431 5.21 -0.94 -7.48
C LEU A 431 4.71 0.46 -7.15
N VAL A 432 4.44 0.73 -5.87
CA VAL A 432 4.10 2.08 -5.40
C VAL A 432 5.38 2.78 -5.01
N CYS A 433 5.95 3.55 -5.94
CA CYS A 433 7.30 4.09 -5.82
C CYS A 433 7.30 5.50 -5.18
N GLY A 434 7.96 5.64 -4.03
CA GLY A 434 8.09 6.91 -3.30
C GLY A 434 9.42 7.01 -2.54
N THR A 435 9.38 7.55 -1.32
CA THR A 435 10.54 7.56 -0.41
C THR A 435 11.02 6.13 -0.13
N SER A 436 10.07 5.23 0.11
CA SER A 436 10.15 3.77 0.07
C SER A 436 9.34 3.24 -1.13
N THR A 437 9.47 1.94 -1.45
CA THR A 437 8.64 1.31 -2.48
C THR A 437 7.93 0.10 -1.92
N CYS A 438 6.61 0.02 -2.12
CA CYS A 438 5.80 -1.16 -1.78
C CYS A 438 5.54 -2.02 -3.02
N HIS A 439 5.64 -3.34 -2.86
CA HIS A 439 5.47 -4.35 -3.91
C HIS A 439 4.24 -5.18 -3.59
N MET A 440 3.11 -4.85 -4.21
CA MET A 440 1.83 -5.49 -3.90
C MET A 440 1.43 -6.46 -5.00
N ALA A 441 1.17 -7.70 -4.61
CA ALA A 441 0.62 -8.73 -5.49
C ALA A 441 -0.59 -9.38 -4.82
N VAL A 442 -1.48 -9.93 -5.62
CA VAL A 442 -2.70 -10.58 -5.13
C VAL A 442 -2.76 -12.04 -5.57
N SER A 443 -3.31 -12.91 -4.72
CA SER A 443 -3.45 -14.34 -5.02
C SER A 443 -4.77 -14.89 -4.50
N ARG A 444 -5.29 -15.95 -5.14
CA ARG A 444 -6.51 -16.65 -4.68
C ARG A 444 -6.22 -17.59 -3.51
N SER A 445 -5.01 -18.13 -3.45
CA SER A 445 -4.54 -19.04 -2.41
C SER A 445 -3.81 -18.29 -1.29
N LYS A 446 -3.85 -18.84 -0.09
CA LYS A 446 -3.08 -18.32 1.05
C LYS A 446 -1.59 -18.60 0.84
N LEU A 447 -0.78 -17.57 0.61
CA LEU A 447 0.67 -17.70 0.38
C LEU A 447 1.48 -17.06 1.50
N PHE A 448 2.07 -17.89 2.38
CA PHE A 448 3.08 -17.42 3.33
C PHE A 448 4.45 -17.39 2.66
N ILE A 449 5.02 -16.19 2.53
CA ILE A 449 6.28 -15.96 1.83
C ILE A 449 7.28 -15.38 2.84
N PRO A 450 8.38 -16.08 3.16
CA PRO A 450 9.38 -15.58 4.11
C PRO A 450 9.89 -14.19 3.73
N GLY A 451 10.03 -13.28 4.70
CA GLY A 451 10.47 -11.90 4.51
C GLY A 451 9.56 -11.02 3.64
N VAL A 452 8.33 -11.45 3.37
CA VAL A 452 7.30 -10.68 2.65
C VAL A 452 6.03 -10.67 3.49
N TRP A 453 5.35 -9.53 3.57
CA TRP A 453 4.16 -9.42 4.42
C TRP A 453 2.93 -10.04 3.76
N GLY A 454 1.99 -10.42 4.61
CA GLY A 454 0.83 -11.21 4.24
C GLY A 454 1.08 -12.71 4.46
N PRO A 455 0.13 -13.57 4.06
CA PRO A 455 -1.00 -13.24 3.21
C PRO A 455 -2.14 -12.60 4.04
N PHE A 456 -2.56 -11.40 3.67
CA PHE A 456 -3.69 -10.72 4.31
C PHE A 456 -5.00 -11.17 3.65
N TRP A 457 -5.86 -11.89 4.40
CA TRP A 457 -7.06 -12.53 3.83
C TRP A 457 -8.14 -11.56 3.41
N SER A 458 -8.94 -12.04 2.47
CA SER A 458 -9.95 -11.30 1.73
C SER A 458 -11.20 -12.13 1.39
N GLY A 459 -11.44 -13.21 2.11
CA GLY A 459 -12.74 -13.89 2.17
C GLY A 459 -12.87 -15.28 1.53
N ILE A 460 -13.91 -15.99 1.97
CA ILE A 460 -14.18 -17.41 1.71
C ILE A 460 -14.99 -17.62 0.43
N ARG A 461 -14.68 -18.70 -0.31
CA ARG A 461 -15.61 -19.30 -1.26
C ARG A 461 -16.72 -20.03 -0.47
N VAL A 462 -17.96 -19.58 -0.62
CA VAL A 462 -19.12 -20.38 -0.21
C VAL A 462 -19.69 -21.01 -1.47
N ASP A 463 -19.72 -22.34 -1.50
CA ASP A 463 -20.00 -23.14 -2.71
C ASP A 463 -21.47 -23.14 -3.17
N ASN A 464 -22.27 -22.16 -2.76
CA ASN A 464 -23.66 -22.01 -3.18
C ASN A 464 -23.93 -20.59 -3.65
N ALA A 465 -24.63 -20.47 -4.78
CA ALA A 465 -24.81 -19.28 -5.63
C ALA A 465 -25.58 -18.09 -5.00
N PHE A 466 -25.43 -17.82 -3.69
CA PHE A 466 -26.20 -16.77 -3.00
C PHE A 466 -25.45 -15.99 -1.91
N ALA A 467 -24.12 -15.89 -1.99
CA ALA A 467 -23.34 -14.94 -1.18
C ALA A 467 -22.54 -13.98 -2.09
N ALA A 468 -23.21 -12.92 -2.57
CA ALA A 468 -22.69 -12.00 -3.58
C ALA A 468 -21.85 -10.83 -3.04
N PHE A 469 -21.32 -10.90 -1.82
CA PHE A 469 -20.57 -9.79 -1.20
C PHE A 469 -19.46 -10.32 -0.30
N VAL A 470 -18.22 -10.41 -0.83
CA VAL A 470 -17.04 -10.87 -0.08
C VAL A 470 -15.88 -9.94 -0.42
N PHE A 471 -15.24 -9.32 0.58
CA PHE A 471 -14.42 -8.10 0.42
C PHE A 471 -13.09 -8.16 1.21
N SER A 472 -12.14 -7.27 0.88
CA SER A 472 -10.67 -7.47 1.01
C SER A 472 -9.89 -6.36 1.72
N ALA A 473 -8.63 -6.62 2.09
CA ALA A 473 -7.63 -5.66 2.51
C ALA A 473 -7.17 -4.69 1.40
N MET A 474 -7.30 -5.06 0.11
CA MET A 474 -7.05 -4.16 -1.03
C MET A 474 -7.97 -4.44 -2.21
N VAL A 475 -7.93 -5.66 -2.79
CA VAL A 475 -8.78 -6.07 -3.93
C VAL A 475 -9.74 -7.18 -3.50
N PRO A 476 -11.08 -7.00 -3.62
CA PRO A 476 -12.08 -7.99 -3.18
C PRO A 476 -11.77 -9.40 -3.68
N HIS A 477 -11.92 -10.41 -2.83
CA HIS A 477 -11.70 -11.83 -3.14
C HIS A 477 -10.24 -12.32 -3.33
N TYR A 478 -9.21 -11.50 -3.05
CA TYR A 478 -7.80 -11.95 -3.14
C TYR A 478 -6.93 -11.65 -1.91
N TRP A 479 -6.12 -12.64 -1.53
CA TRP A 479 -5.07 -12.45 -0.53
C TRP A 479 -4.07 -11.42 -1.03
N LEU A 480 -3.74 -10.45 -0.19
CA LEU A 480 -2.69 -9.48 -0.47
C LEU A 480 -1.34 -10.00 0.05
N THR A 481 -0.35 -9.93 -0.82
CA THR A 481 1.08 -10.08 -0.51
C THR A 481 1.74 -8.73 -0.67
N GLU A 482 2.43 -8.26 0.38
CA GLU A 482 3.03 -6.92 0.43
C GLU A 482 4.53 -7.01 0.74
N GLY A 483 5.35 -6.99 -0.31
CA GLY A 483 6.80 -6.77 -0.20
C GLY A 483 7.12 -5.28 -0.05
N GLY A 484 8.33 -4.96 0.36
CA GLY A 484 8.78 -3.58 0.32
C GLY A 484 10.28 -3.38 0.38
N GLN A 485 10.69 -2.20 -0.07
CA GLN A 485 12.04 -1.66 0.07
C GLN A 485 11.99 -0.42 0.94
N SER A 486 12.62 -0.46 2.11
CA SER A 486 12.52 0.59 3.15
C SER A 486 13.04 1.95 2.69
N ALA A 487 14.03 1.98 1.80
CA ALA A 487 14.57 3.20 1.21
C ALA A 487 14.77 3.03 -0.30
N THR A 488 14.10 3.86 -1.10
CA THR A 488 14.26 3.92 -2.56
C THR A 488 14.50 5.36 -3.00
N GLY A 489 13.48 6.21 -2.99
CA GLY A 489 13.63 7.64 -3.24
C GLY A 489 14.52 8.30 -2.22
N ALA A 490 14.32 7.97 -0.93
CA ALA A 490 15.16 8.46 0.15
C ALA A 490 16.63 8.03 0.00
N LEU A 491 16.89 6.84 -0.57
CA LEU A 491 18.26 6.40 -0.85
C LEU A 491 18.87 7.18 -2.02
N LEU A 492 18.11 7.46 -3.07
CA LEU A 492 18.56 8.28 -4.19
C LEU A 492 18.89 9.70 -3.73
N ASP A 493 17.99 10.31 -2.95
CA ASP A 493 18.19 11.64 -2.36
C ASP A 493 19.44 11.61 -1.46
N TYR A 494 19.56 10.62 -0.56
CA TYR A 494 20.72 10.47 0.32
C TYR A 494 22.05 10.39 -0.45
N ILE A 495 22.15 9.52 -1.47
CA ILE A 495 23.37 9.35 -2.26
C ILE A 495 23.71 10.62 -3.03
N VAL A 496 22.70 11.29 -3.59
CA VAL A 496 22.90 12.49 -4.40
C VAL A 496 23.26 13.69 -3.54
N GLU A 497 22.49 13.96 -2.49
CA GLU A 497 22.62 15.15 -1.64
C GLU A 497 23.90 15.14 -0.80
N ASN A 498 24.38 13.95 -0.39
CA ASN A 498 25.61 13.82 0.41
C ASN A 498 26.88 13.81 -0.45
N HIS A 499 26.77 13.89 -1.77
CA HIS A 499 27.94 13.99 -2.63
C HIS A 499 28.49 15.42 -2.68
N ILE A 500 29.81 15.60 -2.61
CA ILE A 500 30.45 16.93 -2.55
C ILE A 500 30.11 17.84 -3.75
N ALA A 501 29.87 17.25 -4.93
CA ALA A 501 29.49 17.98 -6.13
C ALA A 501 28.03 18.48 -6.14
N PHE A 502 27.19 18.03 -5.20
CA PHE A 502 25.75 18.30 -5.22
C PHE A 502 25.38 19.78 -5.17
N PRO A 503 25.93 20.64 -4.28
CA PRO A 503 25.51 22.03 -4.21
C PRO A 503 25.71 22.79 -5.54
N HIS A 504 26.84 22.54 -6.21
CA HIS A 504 27.11 23.12 -7.53
C HIS A 504 26.18 22.52 -8.60
N PHE A 505 26.00 21.21 -8.57
CA PHE A 505 25.16 20.50 -9.53
C PHE A 505 23.68 20.91 -9.42
N ALA A 506 23.16 21.08 -8.21
CA ALA A 506 21.79 21.52 -7.93
C ALA A 506 21.56 22.95 -8.43
N ASN A 507 22.51 23.87 -8.21
CA ASN A 507 22.45 25.23 -8.76
C ASN A 507 22.40 25.22 -10.30
N ARG A 508 23.16 24.32 -10.95
CA ARG A 508 23.13 24.16 -12.40
C ARG A 508 21.82 23.56 -12.91
N ALA A 509 21.23 22.61 -12.18
CA ALA A 509 19.92 22.06 -12.51
C ALA A 509 18.84 23.16 -12.44
N ALA A 510 18.86 23.96 -11.37
CA ALA A 510 17.95 25.08 -11.19
C ALA A 510 18.10 26.14 -12.28
N SER A 511 19.33 26.52 -12.65
CA SER A 511 19.57 27.51 -13.71
C SER A 511 19.12 27.04 -15.11
N GLN A 512 19.06 25.73 -15.34
CA GLN A 512 18.56 25.12 -16.56
C GLN A 512 17.06 24.80 -16.53
N GLY A 513 16.36 25.09 -15.43
CA GLY A 513 14.94 24.78 -15.25
C GLY A 513 14.63 23.28 -15.31
N THR A 514 15.58 22.43 -14.88
CA THR A 514 15.42 20.97 -14.86
C THR A 514 15.55 20.44 -13.44
N THR A 515 15.01 19.25 -13.18
CA THR A 515 15.25 18.53 -11.92
C THR A 515 16.70 18.02 -11.86
N VAL A 516 17.21 17.82 -10.64
CA VAL A 516 18.53 17.23 -10.40
C VAL A 516 18.65 15.87 -11.10
N PHE A 517 17.66 14.99 -10.93
CA PHE A 517 17.62 13.69 -11.62
C PHE A 517 17.57 13.84 -13.15
N GLY A 518 16.80 14.80 -13.68
CA GLY A 518 16.77 15.06 -15.12
C GLY A 518 18.13 15.48 -15.68
N LEU A 519 18.90 16.26 -14.92
CA LEU A 519 20.26 16.64 -15.30
C LEU A 519 21.25 15.48 -15.17
N LEU A 520 21.12 14.63 -14.14
CA LEU A 520 21.93 13.42 -13.98
C LEU A 520 21.70 12.45 -15.16
N ASN A 521 20.44 12.25 -15.57
CA ASN A 521 20.09 11.40 -16.71
C ASN A 521 20.76 11.91 -18.00
N LYS A 522 20.66 13.21 -18.30
CA LYS A 522 21.33 13.81 -19.47
C LYS A 522 22.85 13.67 -19.43
N MET A 523 23.44 13.78 -18.24
CA MET A 523 24.89 13.61 -18.08
C MET A 523 25.30 12.17 -18.32
N LEU A 524 24.54 11.18 -17.84
CA LEU A 524 24.77 9.76 -18.13
C LEU A 524 24.72 9.48 -19.63
N GLU A 525 23.73 10.01 -20.34
CA GLU A 525 23.63 9.87 -21.81
C GLU A 525 24.87 10.42 -22.52
N SER A 526 25.37 11.58 -22.09
CA SER A 526 26.60 12.19 -22.62
C SER A 526 27.83 11.31 -22.34
N MET A 527 27.91 10.74 -21.13
CA MET A 527 29.00 9.87 -20.72
C MET A 527 29.07 8.55 -21.50
N VAL A 528 27.93 8.04 -22.00
CA VAL A 528 27.91 6.86 -22.89
C VAL A 528 28.76 7.14 -24.14
N GLN A 529 28.59 8.31 -24.75
CA GLN A 529 29.31 8.70 -25.95
C GLN A 529 30.79 8.96 -25.65
N GLU A 530 31.08 9.71 -24.59
CA GLU A 530 32.47 10.02 -24.20
C GLU A 530 33.31 8.78 -23.89
N ARG A 531 32.71 7.76 -23.27
CA ARG A 531 33.39 6.53 -22.86
C ARG A 531 33.28 5.40 -23.89
N ASN A 532 32.62 5.64 -25.02
CA ASN A 532 32.28 4.62 -26.01
C ASN A 532 31.65 3.36 -25.36
N SER A 533 30.72 3.58 -24.43
CA SER A 533 30.03 2.50 -23.70
C SER A 533 28.99 1.85 -24.62
N PRO A 534 28.88 0.51 -24.64
CA PRO A 534 27.94 -0.18 -25.54
C PRO A 534 26.47 0.15 -25.27
N PHE A 535 26.14 0.44 -24.00
CA PHE A 535 24.83 0.89 -23.55
C PHE A 535 24.97 1.67 -22.23
N LEU A 536 23.92 2.38 -21.82
CA LEU A 536 23.93 3.25 -20.64
C LEU A 536 24.26 2.48 -19.36
N SER A 537 23.59 1.36 -19.13
CA SER A 537 23.73 0.56 -17.92
C SER A 537 25.15 0.04 -17.69
N ALA A 538 25.96 -0.10 -18.76
CA ALA A 538 27.35 -0.55 -18.69
C ALA A 538 28.32 0.47 -18.07
N LEU A 539 27.90 1.73 -17.89
CA LEU A 539 28.72 2.78 -17.27
C LEU A 539 29.16 2.42 -15.83
N THR A 540 28.40 1.57 -15.14
CA THR A 540 28.66 1.11 -13.76
C THR A 540 29.19 -0.32 -13.71
N LYS A 541 29.91 -0.78 -14.76
CA LYS A 541 30.46 -2.15 -14.83
C LYS A 541 31.33 -2.53 -13.62
N ASP A 542 32.03 -1.56 -13.03
CA ASP A 542 32.95 -1.76 -11.91
C ASP A 542 32.40 -1.14 -10.60
N LEU A 543 31.13 -0.70 -10.59
CA LEU A 543 30.50 -0.02 -9.45
C LEU A 543 29.20 -0.73 -9.05
N HIS A 544 29.15 -1.21 -7.80
CA HIS A 544 28.06 -2.04 -7.29
C HIS A 544 27.60 -1.54 -5.93
N ILE A 545 26.29 -1.53 -5.71
CA ILE A 545 25.69 -1.07 -4.46
C ILE A 545 24.74 -2.16 -3.94
N LEU A 546 24.85 -2.46 -2.65
CA LEU A 546 23.81 -3.12 -1.85
C LEU A 546 22.96 -2.02 -1.21
N PRO A 547 21.65 -1.93 -1.49
CA PRO A 547 20.82 -0.76 -1.16
C PRO A 547 20.26 -0.77 0.26
N ASP A 548 20.65 -1.72 1.12
CA ASP A 548 20.08 -1.91 2.47
C ASP A 548 20.58 -0.86 3.49
N PHE A 549 20.65 0.42 3.11
CA PHE A 549 21.09 1.54 3.96
C PHE A 549 20.16 1.76 5.17
N HIS A 550 18.93 1.26 5.07
CA HIS A 550 17.91 1.33 6.11
C HIS A 550 17.33 -0.07 6.42
N GLY A 551 18.21 -1.08 6.45
CA GLY A 551 17.81 -2.47 6.59
C GLY A 551 17.21 -3.06 5.32
N ASN A 552 16.96 -4.36 5.33
CA ASN A 552 16.26 -5.06 4.27
C ASN A 552 14.88 -5.51 4.76
N ARG A 553 13.81 -4.89 4.26
CA ARG A 553 12.44 -5.34 4.55
C ARG A 553 12.11 -6.63 3.81
N SER A 554 12.28 -6.66 2.49
CA SER A 554 11.98 -7.84 1.66
C SER A 554 13.08 -8.12 0.63
N PRO A 555 13.34 -9.40 0.31
CA PRO A 555 12.73 -10.61 0.89
C PRO A 555 13.47 -11.16 2.13
N VAL A 556 14.46 -10.44 2.67
CA VAL A 556 15.34 -10.98 3.72
C VAL A 556 14.73 -10.83 5.10
N GLY A 557 13.99 -9.75 5.35
CA GLY A 557 13.37 -9.48 6.66
C GLY A 557 14.40 -9.19 7.76
N ASP A 558 15.48 -8.48 7.42
CA ASP A 558 16.58 -8.16 8.33
C ASP A 558 16.77 -6.63 8.47
N PRO A 559 16.24 -6.02 9.54
CA PRO A 559 16.39 -4.58 9.78
C PRO A 559 17.83 -4.15 10.10
N LEU A 560 18.71 -5.10 10.46
CA LEU A 560 20.11 -4.81 10.81
C LEU A 560 21.04 -4.79 9.59
N SER A 561 20.55 -5.19 8.41
CA SER A 561 21.30 -5.09 7.16
C SER A 561 21.74 -3.64 6.89
N LYS A 562 22.91 -3.49 6.26
CA LYS A 562 23.54 -2.20 5.97
C LYS A 562 23.85 -2.06 4.48
N GLY A 563 24.03 -0.82 4.06
CA GLY A 563 24.45 -0.50 2.70
C GLY A 563 25.92 -0.88 2.46
N MET A 564 26.23 -1.32 1.24
CA MET A 564 27.62 -1.54 0.80
C MET A 564 27.83 -0.87 -0.56
N VAL A 565 28.98 -0.22 -0.75
CA VAL A 565 29.41 0.31 -2.05
C VAL A 565 30.76 -0.29 -2.39
N CYS A 566 30.83 -0.96 -3.54
CA CYS A 566 32.04 -1.58 -4.08
C CYS A 566 32.43 -0.89 -5.39
N GLY A 567 33.72 -0.62 -5.58
CA GLY A 567 34.23 0.05 -6.78
C GLY A 567 34.48 1.56 -6.64
N LEU A 568 34.66 2.04 -5.40
CA LEU A 568 34.97 3.46 -5.15
C LEU A 568 36.37 3.84 -5.67
N THR A 569 36.49 5.06 -6.15
CA THR A 569 37.76 5.71 -6.55
C THR A 569 37.90 7.04 -5.82
N LEU A 570 39.02 7.73 -6.01
CA LEU A 570 39.23 9.10 -5.47
C LEU A 570 38.54 10.19 -6.31
N ASP A 571 37.78 9.83 -7.34
CA ASP A 571 37.02 10.79 -8.16
C ASP A 571 35.84 11.35 -7.35
N ALA A 572 35.80 12.67 -7.22
CA ALA A 572 34.74 13.42 -6.54
C ALA A 572 34.02 14.38 -7.51
N SER A 573 34.17 14.16 -8.81
CA SER A 573 33.56 14.97 -9.87
C SER A 573 32.05 14.75 -9.99
N GLU A 574 31.37 15.63 -10.72
CA GLU A 574 29.98 15.44 -11.10
C GLU A 574 29.77 14.14 -11.90
N LYS A 575 30.76 13.70 -12.70
CA LYS A 575 30.67 12.43 -13.43
C LYS A 575 30.60 11.24 -12.49
N GLN A 576 31.34 11.29 -11.38
CA GLN A 576 31.24 10.27 -10.35
C GLN A 576 29.84 10.28 -9.72
N LEU A 577 29.29 11.45 -9.39
CA LEU A 577 27.94 11.60 -8.83
C LEU A 577 26.89 10.91 -9.71
N ALA A 578 26.96 11.09 -11.04
CA ALA A 578 26.08 10.39 -11.97
C ALA A 578 26.26 8.87 -11.94
N LEU A 579 27.48 8.36 -11.81
CA LEU A 579 27.73 6.92 -11.71
C LEU A 579 27.19 6.33 -10.40
N LEU A 580 27.38 7.01 -9.27
CA LEU A 580 26.78 6.60 -7.99
C LEU A 580 25.25 6.60 -8.07
N TYR A 581 24.68 7.64 -8.65
CA TYR A 581 23.24 7.72 -8.90
C TYR A 581 22.74 6.54 -9.75
N LEU A 582 23.36 6.26 -10.91
CA LEU A 582 23.00 5.13 -11.76
C LEU A 582 23.16 3.79 -11.05
N ALA A 583 24.26 3.58 -10.33
CA ALA A 583 24.49 2.35 -9.56
C ALA A 583 23.44 2.16 -8.46
N THR A 584 22.94 3.25 -7.87
CA THR A 584 21.88 3.24 -6.87
C THR A 584 20.53 2.88 -7.48
N VAL A 585 20.19 3.47 -8.64
CA VAL A 585 19.00 3.09 -9.43
C VAL A 585 19.01 1.59 -9.73
N GLN A 586 20.16 1.08 -10.20
CA GLN A 586 20.34 -0.34 -10.51
C GLN A 586 20.23 -1.22 -9.25
N ALA A 587 20.82 -0.81 -8.12
CA ALA A 587 20.75 -1.54 -6.87
C ALA A 587 19.31 -1.69 -6.36
N ILE A 588 18.52 -0.62 -6.44
CA ILE A 588 17.09 -0.65 -6.10
C ILE A 588 16.34 -1.62 -7.02
N ALA A 589 16.60 -1.56 -8.32
CA ALA A 589 16.02 -2.47 -9.30
C ALA A 589 16.42 -3.95 -9.08
N TYR A 590 17.67 -4.24 -8.68
CA TYR A 590 18.09 -5.59 -8.30
C TYR A 590 17.35 -6.08 -7.05
N GLY A 591 17.11 -5.21 -6.07
CA GLY A 591 16.24 -5.51 -4.92
C GLY A 591 14.82 -5.85 -5.34
N THR A 592 14.22 -5.08 -6.26
CA THR A 592 12.90 -5.40 -6.82
C THR A 592 12.91 -6.74 -7.56
N ARG A 593 13.92 -7.01 -8.40
CA ARG A 593 14.09 -8.32 -9.06
C ARG A 593 14.16 -9.45 -8.05
N HIS A 594 14.85 -9.25 -6.93
CA HIS A 594 14.97 -10.24 -5.88
C HIS A 594 13.61 -10.54 -5.24
N ILE A 595 12.82 -9.50 -4.91
CA ILE A 595 11.45 -9.65 -4.38
C ILE A 595 10.57 -10.41 -5.38
N VAL A 596 10.54 -10.00 -6.65
CA VAL A 596 9.71 -10.64 -7.69
C VAL A 596 10.09 -12.11 -7.88
N GLN A 597 11.38 -12.44 -7.88
CA GLN A 597 11.84 -13.82 -8.00
C GLN A 597 11.49 -14.65 -6.76
N HIS A 598 11.62 -14.05 -5.57
CA HIS A 598 11.29 -14.70 -4.31
C HIS A 598 9.80 -15.00 -4.18
N CYS A 599 8.93 -14.03 -4.50
CA CYS A 599 7.48 -14.24 -4.52
C CYS A 599 7.08 -15.33 -5.51
N ASN A 600 7.64 -15.30 -6.72
CA ASN A 600 7.43 -16.35 -7.72
C ASN A 600 7.90 -17.72 -7.20
N ALA A 601 9.04 -17.82 -6.53
CA ALA A 601 9.53 -19.09 -6.00
C ALA A 601 8.64 -19.69 -4.88
N HIS A 602 7.88 -18.86 -4.16
CA HIS A 602 7.10 -19.25 -2.97
C HIS A 602 5.58 -19.25 -3.18
N GLY A 603 5.13 -19.70 -4.35
CA GLY A 603 3.71 -20.01 -4.57
C GLY A 603 2.97 -19.04 -5.50
N HIS A 604 3.55 -17.90 -5.88
CA HIS A 604 3.11 -17.25 -7.12
C HIS A 604 3.56 -18.07 -8.35
N LYS A 605 4.41 -19.09 -8.22
CA LYS A 605 4.64 -20.08 -9.28
C LYS A 605 4.75 -21.46 -8.65
N VAL A 606 3.82 -22.37 -8.94
CA VAL A 606 4.04 -23.80 -8.65
C VAL A 606 4.34 -24.51 -9.96
N CYS A 607 5.63 -24.61 -10.31
CA CYS A 607 6.08 -25.46 -11.41
C CYS A 607 6.12 -26.93 -10.92
N LEU A 608 5.05 -27.69 -11.15
CA LEU A 608 5.23 -29.10 -11.48
C LEU A 608 5.81 -29.08 -12.90
N GLY A 609 7.09 -29.46 -13.05
CA GLY A 609 7.90 -29.20 -14.26
C GLY A 609 7.15 -29.31 -15.60
N SER A 610 7.55 -28.50 -16.58
CA SER A 610 6.89 -28.19 -17.88
C SER A 610 6.20 -29.33 -18.64
N ALA A 611 6.53 -30.60 -18.34
CA ALA A 611 5.85 -31.78 -18.85
C ALA A 611 4.44 -31.98 -18.24
N ILE A 612 4.23 -31.75 -16.94
CA ILE A 612 2.95 -31.96 -16.26
C ILE A 612 1.94 -30.88 -16.67
N GLU A 613 2.39 -29.64 -16.75
CA GLU A 613 1.59 -28.49 -17.20
C GLU A 613 1.06 -28.70 -18.63
N ARG A 614 1.94 -29.11 -19.57
CA ARG A 614 1.53 -29.49 -20.94
C ARG A 614 0.61 -30.69 -20.98
N VAL A 615 0.79 -31.67 -20.09
CA VAL A 615 -0.10 -32.83 -20.00
C VAL A 615 -1.48 -32.38 -19.52
N CYS A 616 -1.56 -31.48 -18.53
CA CYS A 616 -2.83 -30.94 -18.03
C CYS A 616 -3.54 -30.06 -19.06
N GLU A 617 -2.84 -29.16 -19.75
CA GLU A 617 -3.40 -28.29 -20.80
C GLU A 617 -3.89 -29.10 -22.01
N ASN A 618 -3.11 -30.09 -22.46
CA ASN A 618 -3.51 -30.98 -23.54
C ASN A 618 -4.68 -31.87 -23.13
N ALA A 619 -4.69 -32.35 -21.88
CA ALA A 619 -5.80 -33.14 -21.35
C ALA A 619 -7.09 -32.30 -21.25
N LEU A 620 -7.03 -31.06 -20.77
CA LEU A 620 -8.17 -30.12 -20.76
C LEU A 620 -8.74 -29.90 -22.16
N SER A 621 -7.87 -29.63 -23.14
CA SER A 621 -8.26 -29.43 -24.53
C SER A 621 -8.99 -30.65 -25.11
N LEU A 622 -8.49 -31.86 -24.82
CA LEU A 622 -9.14 -33.12 -25.22
C LEU A 622 -10.47 -33.34 -24.47
N LEU A 623 -10.51 -33.10 -23.16
CA LEU A 623 -11.71 -33.31 -22.33
C LEU A 623 -12.87 -32.38 -22.69
N TYR A 624 -12.57 -31.15 -23.14
CA TYR A 624 -13.57 -30.25 -23.71
C TYR A 624 -14.11 -30.75 -25.05
N VAL A 625 -13.25 -31.28 -25.91
CA VAL A 625 -13.65 -31.89 -27.19
C VAL A 625 -14.55 -33.13 -26.98
N TYR A 626 -14.28 -33.92 -25.94
CA TYR A 626 -15.07 -35.13 -25.62
C TYR A 626 -16.26 -34.89 -24.68
N GLN A 627 -16.62 -33.64 -24.37
CA GLN A 627 -17.74 -33.29 -23.47
C GLN A 627 -17.67 -34.02 -22.11
N MET A 628 -16.51 -34.01 -21.46
CA MET A 628 -16.27 -34.63 -20.15
C MET A 628 -16.09 -33.56 -19.06
N PRO A 629 -17.16 -32.85 -18.66
CA PRO A 629 -17.07 -31.64 -17.82
C PRO A 629 -16.51 -31.91 -16.42
N MET A 630 -16.82 -33.07 -15.82
CA MET A 630 -16.36 -33.41 -14.47
C MET A 630 -14.84 -33.59 -14.40
N LEU A 631 -14.24 -34.20 -15.43
CA LEU A 631 -12.78 -34.37 -15.52
C LEU A 631 -12.08 -33.07 -15.91
N ALA A 632 -12.70 -32.26 -16.79
CA ALA A 632 -12.22 -30.92 -17.10
C ALA A 632 -12.18 -30.03 -15.85
N SER A 633 -13.21 -30.09 -14.98
CA SER A 633 -13.22 -29.38 -13.70
C SER A 633 -12.11 -29.83 -12.76
N ILE A 634 -11.76 -31.12 -12.73
CA ILE A 634 -10.65 -31.65 -11.91
C ILE A 634 -9.30 -31.13 -12.43
N PHE A 635 -9.07 -31.15 -13.74
CA PHE A 635 -7.82 -30.62 -14.32
C PHE A 635 -7.72 -29.09 -14.20
N SER A 636 -8.84 -28.38 -14.37
CA SER A 636 -8.93 -26.94 -14.12
C SER A 636 -8.69 -26.61 -12.64
N PHE A 637 -9.18 -27.45 -11.72
CA PHE A 637 -8.89 -27.33 -10.29
C PHE A 637 -7.40 -27.59 -9.99
N VAL A 638 -6.79 -28.61 -10.61
CA VAL A 638 -5.35 -28.88 -10.48
C VAL A 638 -4.51 -27.71 -11.00
N LEU A 639 -4.87 -27.10 -12.12
CA LEU A 639 -4.23 -25.87 -12.63
C LEU A 639 -4.51 -24.66 -11.72
N SER A 640 -5.71 -24.53 -11.16
CA SER A 640 -6.08 -23.46 -10.22
C SER A 640 -5.33 -23.56 -8.88
N VAL A 641 -4.88 -24.76 -8.50
CA VAL A 641 -3.97 -24.99 -7.36
C VAL A 641 -2.51 -24.60 -7.71
N MET A 642 -2.19 -24.39 -8.99
CA MET A 642 -0.89 -23.86 -9.43
C MET A 642 -0.95 -22.32 -9.43
N GLY A 643 -0.30 -21.68 -8.46
CA GLY A 643 -0.36 -20.21 -8.34
C GLY A 643 0.15 -19.45 -9.58
N SER A 644 -0.42 -18.26 -9.83
CA SER A 644 -0.20 -17.42 -11.01
C SER A 644 1.12 -16.66 -10.96
N LYS A 645 1.98 -16.88 -11.96
CA LYS A 645 3.31 -16.28 -12.06
C LYS A 645 3.23 -14.76 -12.25
N ILE A 646 3.88 -14.01 -11.38
CA ILE A 646 4.10 -12.57 -11.59
C ILE A 646 5.05 -12.40 -12.78
N ASP A 647 4.52 -11.85 -13.87
CA ASP A 647 5.25 -11.56 -15.11
C ASP A 647 4.94 -10.17 -15.69
N THR A 648 4.12 -9.39 -14.97
CA THR A 648 3.70 -8.04 -15.34
C THR A 648 3.86 -7.11 -14.14
N LEU A 649 4.50 -5.96 -14.35
CA LEU A 649 4.68 -4.94 -13.31
C LEU A 649 3.91 -3.68 -13.67
N ILE A 650 3.34 -3.03 -12.67
CA ILE A 650 2.68 -1.73 -12.81
C ILE A 650 3.38 -0.78 -11.87
N ALA A 651 3.92 0.34 -12.35
CA ALA A 651 4.61 1.30 -11.50
C ALA A 651 3.84 2.62 -11.40
N CYS A 652 3.71 3.13 -10.19
CA CYS A 652 3.11 4.43 -9.91
C CYS A 652 3.90 5.20 -8.84
N GLY A 653 3.47 6.43 -8.54
CA GLY A 653 4.12 7.28 -7.54
C GLY A 653 5.18 8.22 -8.11
N GLY A 654 5.88 8.95 -7.24
CA GLY A 654 6.78 10.05 -7.65
C GLY A 654 7.97 9.58 -8.47
N LEU A 655 8.59 8.46 -8.08
CA LEU A 655 9.77 7.92 -8.76
C LEU A 655 9.46 7.34 -10.14
N SER A 656 8.22 6.92 -10.40
CA SER A 656 7.85 6.38 -11.72
C SER A 656 7.88 7.44 -12.83
N LYS A 657 7.91 8.73 -12.46
CA LYS A 657 8.12 9.86 -13.38
C LYS A 657 9.56 9.93 -13.92
N ASN A 658 10.51 9.20 -13.32
CA ASN A 658 11.89 9.14 -13.78
C ASN A 658 12.06 8.01 -14.83
N SER A 659 12.24 8.40 -16.09
CA SER A 659 12.34 7.47 -17.22
C SER A 659 13.51 6.48 -17.09
N LEU A 660 14.68 6.94 -16.65
CA LEU A 660 15.85 6.09 -16.44
C LEU A 660 15.56 5.04 -15.35
N TYR A 661 14.93 5.48 -14.25
CA TYR A 661 14.57 4.58 -13.15
C TYR A 661 13.68 3.43 -13.64
N ILE A 662 12.61 3.74 -14.37
CA ILE A 662 11.69 2.71 -14.89
C ILE A 662 12.33 1.85 -15.99
N GLN A 663 13.15 2.41 -16.87
CA GLN A 663 13.83 1.63 -17.90
C GLN A 663 14.82 0.62 -17.29
N GLU A 664 15.66 1.04 -16.33
CA GLU A 664 16.59 0.11 -15.65
C GLU A 664 15.82 -0.97 -14.87
N HIS A 665 14.66 -0.65 -14.27
CA HIS A 665 13.80 -1.68 -13.65
C HIS A 665 13.29 -2.70 -14.69
N ALA A 666 12.80 -2.25 -15.84
CA ALA A 666 12.33 -3.14 -16.90
C ALA A 666 13.46 -4.05 -17.41
N ASP A 667 14.64 -3.49 -17.65
CA ASP A 667 15.82 -4.20 -18.16
C ASP A 667 16.36 -5.22 -17.16
N ILE A 668 16.41 -4.86 -15.87
CA ILE A 668 16.94 -5.72 -14.80
C ILE A 668 16.00 -6.87 -14.49
N ILE A 669 14.70 -6.58 -14.35
CA ILE A 669 13.69 -7.57 -13.97
C ILE A 669 13.35 -8.48 -15.15
N GLY A 670 13.36 -7.93 -16.37
CA GLY A 670 13.06 -8.64 -17.61
C GLY A 670 11.56 -8.77 -17.91
N TYR A 671 10.73 -7.90 -17.32
CA TYR A 671 9.29 -7.84 -17.54
C TYR A 671 8.84 -6.43 -17.99
N PRO A 672 7.75 -6.32 -18.77
CA PRO A 672 7.17 -5.01 -19.08
C PRO A 672 6.68 -4.30 -17.82
N ILE A 673 6.90 -2.99 -17.77
CA ILE A 673 6.40 -2.11 -16.72
C ILE A 673 5.33 -1.19 -17.31
N TYR A 674 4.11 -1.30 -16.80
CA TYR A 674 2.97 -0.47 -17.16
C TYR A 674 2.94 0.76 -16.26
N LEU A 675 2.79 1.93 -16.88
CA LEU A 675 2.53 3.19 -16.22
C LEU A 675 1.05 3.54 -16.44
N PRO A 676 0.29 3.84 -15.37
CA PRO A 676 -1.11 4.22 -15.49
C PRO A 676 -1.27 5.54 -16.25
N ARG A 677 -2.45 5.78 -16.82
CA ARG A 677 -2.78 7.07 -17.44
C ARG A 677 -2.74 8.20 -16.42
N GLU A 678 -3.20 7.92 -15.20
CA GLU A 678 -3.22 8.87 -14.09
C GLU A 678 -2.02 8.62 -13.17
N ASN A 679 -1.17 9.63 -13.03
CA ASN A 679 0.05 9.53 -12.23
C ASN A 679 -0.25 9.64 -10.72
N GLU A 680 -1.31 10.36 -10.35
CA GLU A 680 -1.74 10.54 -8.97
C GLU A 680 -2.57 9.33 -8.48
N SER A 681 -1.95 8.16 -8.55
CA SER A 681 -2.56 6.84 -8.26
C SER A 681 -3.21 6.71 -6.88
N VAL A 682 -2.58 7.24 -5.83
CA VAL A 682 -3.14 7.20 -4.46
C VAL A 682 -4.41 8.03 -4.37
N LEU A 683 -4.42 9.23 -4.97
CA LEU A 683 -5.60 10.08 -5.06
C LEU A 683 -6.72 9.42 -5.87
N LEU A 684 -6.38 8.77 -7.00
CA LEU A 684 -7.36 8.02 -7.79
C LEU A 684 -7.93 6.84 -7.00
N GLY A 685 -7.09 6.09 -6.29
CA GLY A 685 -7.50 5.01 -5.39
C GLY A 685 -8.45 5.48 -4.30
N ALA A 686 -8.15 6.61 -3.66
CA ALA A 686 -9.05 7.22 -2.69
C ALA A 686 -10.37 7.68 -3.33
N ALA A 687 -10.34 8.27 -4.52
CA ALA A 687 -11.55 8.66 -5.24
C ALA A 687 -12.44 7.46 -5.65
N ILE A 688 -11.83 6.31 -5.96
CA ILE A 688 -12.53 5.04 -6.18
C ILE A 688 -13.34 4.63 -4.94
N LEU A 689 -12.80 4.78 -3.72
CA LEU A 689 -13.54 4.52 -2.47
C LEU A 689 -14.78 5.40 -2.35
N GLY A 690 -14.62 6.70 -2.65
CA GLY A 690 -15.73 7.66 -2.66
C GLY A 690 -16.80 7.31 -3.70
N ALA A 691 -16.41 6.78 -4.85
CA ALA A 691 -17.33 6.35 -5.91
C ALA A 691 -18.19 5.15 -5.47
N VAL A 692 -17.57 4.17 -4.80
CA VAL A 692 -18.28 3.00 -4.25
C VAL A 692 -19.23 3.43 -3.13
N ALA A 693 -18.77 4.27 -2.20
CA ALA A 693 -19.61 4.79 -1.11
C ALA A 693 -20.81 5.59 -1.63
N ALA A 694 -20.61 6.33 -2.72
CA ALA A 694 -21.67 7.05 -3.42
C ALA A 694 -22.59 6.16 -4.27
N LYS A 695 -22.37 4.83 -4.29
CA LYS A 695 -23.09 3.84 -5.09
C LYS A 695 -23.09 4.16 -6.59
N LYS A 696 -22.03 4.82 -7.07
CA LYS A 696 -21.80 5.06 -8.50
C LYS A 696 -21.36 3.79 -9.21
N PHE A 697 -20.70 2.90 -8.49
CA PHE A 697 -20.32 1.57 -8.93
C PHE A 697 -20.81 0.53 -7.91
N PRO A 698 -21.16 -0.68 -8.37
CA PRO A 698 -21.71 -1.73 -7.50
C PRO A 698 -20.66 -2.38 -6.61
N SER A 699 -19.38 -2.31 -6.98
CA SER A 699 -18.26 -2.90 -6.24
C SER A 699 -16.97 -2.11 -6.46
N LEU A 700 -15.99 -2.34 -5.57
CA LEU A 700 -14.66 -1.77 -5.70
C LEU A 700 -13.97 -2.20 -7.01
N HIS A 701 -14.08 -3.48 -7.37
CA HIS A 701 -13.49 -4.03 -8.60
C HIS A 701 -14.03 -3.36 -9.86
N GLU A 702 -15.35 -3.14 -9.95
CA GLU A 702 -15.95 -2.45 -11.09
C GLU A 702 -15.58 -0.97 -11.15
N ALA A 703 -15.45 -0.30 -9.99
CA ALA A 703 -14.93 1.06 -9.93
C ALA A 703 -13.46 1.14 -10.39
N MET A 704 -12.61 0.18 -10.00
CA MET A 704 -11.22 0.09 -10.44
C MET A 704 -11.11 -0.04 -11.96
N LYS A 705 -11.87 -0.96 -12.57
CA LYS A 705 -11.89 -1.14 -14.04
C LYS A 705 -12.38 0.10 -14.79
N ALA A 706 -13.35 0.82 -14.23
CA ALA A 706 -13.95 1.97 -14.90
C ALA A 706 -13.11 3.26 -14.78
N LEU A 707 -12.44 3.45 -13.64
CA LEU A 707 -11.71 4.69 -13.32
C LEU A 707 -10.22 4.60 -13.63
N SER A 708 -9.61 3.42 -13.52
CA SER A 708 -8.21 3.21 -13.91
C SER A 708 -8.09 2.97 -15.41
N ALA A 709 -6.95 3.33 -15.99
CA ALA A 709 -6.71 3.15 -17.42
C ALA A 709 -5.22 3.00 -17.70
N PRO A 710 -4.82 2.15 -18.67
CA PRO A 710 -3.44 2.04 -19.09
C PRO A 710 -2.94 3.35 -19.70
N GLY A 711 -1.70 3.71 -19.39
CA GLY A 711 -0.99 4.85 -19.96
C GLY A 711 0.08 4.40 -20.94
N GLN A 712 1.31 4.25 -20.44
CA GLN A 712 2.48 3.86 -21.23
C GLN A 712 3.00 2.49 -20.80
N VAL A 713 3.60 1.75 -21.73
CA VAL A 713 4.31 0.49 -21.43
C VAL A 713 5.80 0.67 -21.71
N ILE A 714 6.63 0.32 -20.74
CA ILE A 714 8.08 0.29 -20.86
C ILE A 714 8.52 -1.17 -20.98
N TYR A 715 9.12 -1.49 -22.13
CA TYR A 715 9.59 -2.84 -22.41
C TYR A 715 11.07 -2.98 -22.04
N PRO A 716 11.49 -4.17 -21.56
CA PRO A 716 12.91 -4.48 -21.43
C PRO A 716 13.62 -4.34 -22.77
N SER A 717 14.90 -3.96 -22.72
CA SER A 717 15.78 -3.86 -23.87
C SER A 717 15.79 -5.18 -24.67
N LYS A 718 15.71 -5.06 -25.99
CA LYS A 718 15.80 -6.19 -26.92
C LYS A 718 17.24 -6.65 -27.14
N ASP A 719 18.23 -5.88 -26.70
CA ASP A 719 19.63 -6.27 -26.80
C ASP A 719 19.95 -7.37 -25.77
N PRO A 720 20.31 -8.59 -26.21
CA PRO A 720 20.63 -9.68 -25.28
C PRO A 720 21.85 -9.37 -24.39
N ASN A 721 22.74 -8.45 -24.79
CA ASN A 721 23.89 -8.04 -23.99
C ASN A 721 23.47 -7.29 -22.73
N VAL A 722 22.41 -6.47 -22.80
CA VAL A 722 21.86 -5.73 -21.64
C VAL A 722 21.36 -6.72 -20.60
N LYS A 723 20.56 -7.72 -21.01
CA LYS A 723 20.10 -8.77 -20.11
C LYS A 723 21.26 -9.55 -19.49
N LYS A 724 22.22 -9.98 -20.31
CA LYS A 724 23.42 -10.72 -19.85
C LYS A 724 24.22 -9.91 -18.82
N TYR A 725 24.35 -8.60 -19.04
CA TYR A 725 25.03 -7.70 -18.12
C TYR A 725 24.31 -7.60 -16.77
N HIS A 726 23.00 -7.37 -16.78
CA HIS A 726 22.23 -7.30 -15.53
C HIS A 726 22.13 -8.64 -14.81
N ASP A 727 22.12 -9.77 -15.51
CA ASP A 727 22.23 -11.10 -14.89
C ASP A 727 23.57 -11.27 -14.15
N ALA A 728 24.68 -10.77 -14.73
CA ALA A 728 25.98 -10.78 -14.07
C ALA A 728 26.01 -9.85 -12.85
N LYS A 729 25.49 -8.62 -12.96
CA LYS A 729 25.40 -7.69 -11.82
C LYS A 729 24.45 -8.18 -10.73
N TYR A 730 23.37 -8.86 -11.08
CA TYR A 730 22.47 -9.47 -10.11
C TYR A 730 23.16 -10.58 -9.31
N LYS A 731 24.04 -11.37 -9.94
CA LYS A 731 24.88 -12.34 -9.22
C LYS A 731 25.78 -11.63 -8.18
N ILE A 732 26.40 -10.51 -8.57
CA ILE A 732 27.23 -9.70 -7.67
C ILE A 732 26.39 -9.10 -6.54
N PHE A 733 25.19 -8.59 -6.84
CA PHE A 733 24.26 -8.08 -5.84
C PHE A 733 23.95 -9.13 -4.77
N ARG A 734 23.66 -10.38 -5.16
CA ARG A 734 23.45 -11.47 -4.19
C ARG A 734 24.71 -11.81 -3.40
N ASP A 735 25.88 -11.83 -4.05
CA ASP A 735 27.16 -12.06 -3.36
C ASP A 735 27.46 -10.97 -2.32
N LEU A 736 27.19 -9.70 -2.61
CA LEU A 736 27.34 -8.60 -1.64
C LEU A 736 26.47 -8.84 -0.39
N HIS A 737 25.23 -9.28 -0.58
CA HIS A 737 24.33 -9.61 0.52
C HIS A 737 24.88 -10.78 1.37
N GLU A 738 25.32 -11.87 0.74
CA GLU A 738 25.94 -13.01 1.42
C GLU A 738 27.23 -12.61 2.17
N LYS A 739 28.05 -11.73 1.57
CA LYS A 739 29.27 -11.21 2.21
C LYS A 739 28.99 -10.37 3.44
N GLN A 740 27.99 -9.50 3.40
CA GLN A 740 27.58 -8.74 4.58
C GLN A 740 27.26 -9.66 5.77
N LEU A 741 26.45 -10.70 5.54
CA LEU A 741 26.08 -11.65 6.59
C LEU A 741 27.32 -12.40 7.12
N SER A 742 28.22 -12.81 6.21
CA SER A 742 29.48 -13.44 6.59
C SER A 742 30.36 -12.53 7.46
N TYR A 743 30.52 -11.25 7.10
CA TYR A 743 31.29 -10.29 7.89
C TYR A 743 30.69 -10.08 9.28
N ARG A 744 29.37 -10.03 9.40
CA ARG A 744 28.69 -9.93 10.69
C ARG A 744 28.94 -11.16 11.56
N SER A 745 28.89 -12.38 10.99
CA SER A 745 29.22 -13.61 11.74
C SER A 745 30.65 -13.60 12.25
N ILE A 746 31.62 -13.24 11.39
CA ILE A 746 33.04 -13.15 11.77
C ILE A 746 33.24 -12.18 12.93
N MET A 747 32.58 -11.02 12.90
CA MET A 747 32.67 -10.05 13.99
C MET A 747 31.95 -10.51 15.26
N ALA A 748 30.81 -11.19 15.15
CA ALA A 748 30.11 -11.75 16.30
C ALA A 748 30.93 -12.83 17.02
N GLU A 749 31.67 -13.66 16.27
CA GLU A 749 32.61 -14.64 16.83
C GLU A 749 33.84 -13.99 17.49
N ALA A 750 34.24 -12.81 17.02
CA ALA A 750 35.38 -12.08 17.55
C ALA A 750 35.06 -11.22 18.78
N LEU A 751 33.77 -10.97 19.06
CA LEU A 751 33.31 -10.16 20.18
C LEU A 751 32.86 -11.05 21.36
N PRO A 752 33.15 -10.65 22.61
CA PRO A 752 32.92 -11.46 23.81
C PRO A 752 31.45 -11.58 24.22
#